data_AF-A0A976CXC1-F1
#
_entry.id   AF-A0A976CXC1-F1
#
_cell.length_a   1.000
_cell.length_b   1.000
_cell.length_c   1.000
_cell.angle_alpha   90.00
_cell.angle_beta   90.00
_cell.angle_gamma   90.00
#
_symmetry.space_group_name_H-M   'P 1'
#
loop_
_entity.id
_entity.type
_entity.pdbx_description
1 polymer ?
#
loop_
_entity_poly.entity_id
_entity_poly.type
_entity_poly.pdbx_seq_one_letter_code
_entity_poly.pdbx_strand_id
1 'polypeptide(L)'
;MKYLSHLSKIVCGFSCVMLPLSSHAIDYFYDGVGPVTSVSSWNTERNGTGSSPGNFSTAGNSFIVQNGQTAVLTGSWSISGTNSGLLLETGSVFQTGANNPSFTLHMQSGATFMMENSTYSNVGIGTLHANSNFELANQQSPRISGISYGNLIFSGTANTSLTSALTTTGNLVVNDSGQLRLTNNALLTHSVARDFSIASGSSVSLNQGNGSMIMNLSGSFTNLGSLSKPGAGSAELNFTGSSAATATWGTVANSNFNNLTLNIASGKNLTFQDSLNAGAATVNVNGTLNLGTQVLSGALGNFSLASGATLITEHANGLDGAVTMTGTRSFHSGANYEFRGASTGALLPSTVNNLTIHRSSGLVTLDGAGSTQTVAGTLSVLSGGLTAGATQSAIAVGSLTMRDAEIASNLSTTLNGDATFDATNNGRAKISGALNLGGGSRTFTVGDGSSLIDMEITGGISSGSLIKSGAGTMSITGSNQYLGTTTVSAGTLYVNGSLGASAVSVAANAFIGTGGANGTLGAGLNILSGAGLDLTGAVLGETSTGILTVSNGSLSLGQLTFENLVGWDWRNAGAGTYQLIAGDFAIDWGSTVFLSPETAYDFGNGYQGYFTPGSLNVVIVPEPSAALLVGLGSLLMLRRRRCA
;
A
#
# COMPACT_ATOMS: atom_id res chain seq x y z
N MET A 1 -32.47 -36.91 32.55
CA MET A 1 -33.58 -36.96 31.57
C MET A 1 -32.96 -36.74 30.20
N LYS A 2 -32.42 -37.76 29.52
CA LYS A 2 -33.07 -38.77 28.63
C LYS A 2 -33.72 -38.19 27.34
N TYR A 3 -33.08 -38.51 26.20
CA TYR A 3 -33.58 -38.93 24.87
C TYR A 3 -34.49 -37.96 24.05
N LEU A 4 -34.14 -37.54 22.81
CA LEU A 4 -34.05 -38.22 21.49
C LEU A 4 -35.33 -38.10 20.63
N SER A 5 -35.16 -37.61 19.38
CA SER A 5 -35.81 -38.06 18.12
C SER A 5 -37.31 -37.77 17.83
N HIS A 6 -37.62 -37.19 16.66
CA HIS A 6 -38.19 -37.89 15.47
C HIS A 6 -38.68 -36.93 14.37
N LEU A 7 -38.07 -37.05 13.18
CA LEU A 7 -38.74 -36.88 11.89
C LEU A 7 -39.88 -37.90 11.79
N SER A 8 -41.05 -37.53 11.21
CA SER A 8 -41.75 -38.33 10.18
C SER A 8 -43.04 -37.67 9.68
N LYS A 9 -43.30 -37.89 8.37
CA LYS A 9 -44.57 -37.88 7.62
C LYS A 9 -45.01 -36.57 6.96
N ILE A 10 -44.99 -36.58 5.62
CA ILE A 10 -46.20 -36.74 4.78
C ILE A 10 -45.80 -37.48 3.48
N VAL A 11 -46.54 -38.55 3.16
CA VAL A 11 -46.56 -39.27 1.88
C VAL A 11 -48.02 -39.38 1.46
N CYS A 12 -48.35 -39.02 0.21
CA CYS A 12 -49.34 -39.66 -0.70
C CYS A 12 -49.46 -38.77 -1.97
N GLY A 13 -49.55 -39.25 -3.21
CA GLY A 13 -49.77 -40.61 -3.69
C GLY A 13 -49.38 -40.81 -5.17
N PHE A 14 -49.22 -42.08 -5.53
CA PHE A 14 -48.86 -42.60 -6.85
C PHE A 14 -50.06 -42.65 -7.80
N SER A 15 -49.83 -42.38 -9.09
CA SER A 15 -50.50 -43.09 -10.19
C SER A 15 -49.42 -43.75 -11.06
N CYS A 16 -49.60 -45.05 -11.26
CA CYS A 16 -48.64 -45.98 -11.83
C CYS A 16 -48.66 -45.91 -13.36
N VAL A 17 -47.57 -45.42 -13.95
CA VAL A 17 -47.12 -45.81 -15.30
C VAL A 17 -45.85 -46.62 -15.07
N MET A 18 -45.88 -47.90 -15.45
CA MET A 18 -44.72 -48.80 -15.42
C MET A 18 -43.63 -48.27 -16.36
N LEU A 19 -42.74 -47.43 -15.82
CA LEU A 19 -41.40 -47.22 -16.33
C LEU A 19 -40.49 -48.25 -15.63
N PRO A 20 -39.56 -48.90 -16.35
CA PRO A 20 -38.66 -49.86 -15.72
C PRO A 20 -37.89 -49.19 -14.57
N LEU A 21 -37.71 -49.94 -13.47
CA LEU A 21 -36.90 -49.53 -12.32
C LEU A 21 -35.60 -48.86 -12.81
N SER A 22 -35.39 -47.58 -12.46
CA SER A 22 -34.08 -46.96 -12.61
C SER A 22 -33.09 -47.76 -11.77
N SER A 23 -32.04 -48.28 -12.41
CA SER A 23 -31.00 -49.07 -11.76
C SER A 23 -30.39 -48.31 -10.58
N HIS A 24 -30.23 -49.01 -9.45
CA HIS A 24 -29.57 -48.48 -8.25
C HIS A 24 -28.13 -48.07 -8.59
N ALA A 25 -27.80 -46.81 -8.33
CA ALA A 25 -26.40 -46.38 -8.27
C ALA A 25 -25.75 -47.01 -7.02
N ILE A 26 -24.70 -47.80 -7.21
CA ILE A 26 -23.90 -48.36 -6.11
C ILE A 26 -22.48 -47.80 -6.24
N ASP A 27 -21.94 -47.34 -5.12
CA ASP A 27 -20.55 -46.93 -5.02
C ASP A 27 -19.68 -48.15 -4.65
N TYR A 28 -18.62 -48.37 -5.42
CA TYR A 28 -17.62 -49.38 -5.15
C TYR A 28 -16.26 -48.73 -4.89
N PHE A 29 -15.65 -49.09 -3.76
CA PHE A 29 -14.38 -48.55 -3.27
C PHE A 29 -13.23 -49.49 -3.61
N TYR A 30 -12.13 -48.92 -4.11
CA TYR A 30 -10.89 -49.64 -4.38
C TYR A 30 -10.24 -50.12 -3.07
N ASP A 31 -9.82 -51.38 -3.05
CA ASP A 31 -9.19 -52.04 -1.89
C ASP A 31 -7.76 -51.54 -1.60
N GLY A 32 -7.13 -50.83 -2.54
CA GLY A 32 -5.80 -50.26 -2.41
C GLY A 32 -4.64 -51.20 -2.81
N VAL A 33 -4.91 -52.44 -3.22
CA VAL A 33 -3.86 -53.46 -3.46
C VAL A 33 -4.07 -54.24 -4.76
N GLY A 34 -5.30 -54.58 -5.12
CA GLY A 34 -5.60 -55.41 -6.29
C GLY A 34 -5.49 -54.64 -7.63
N PRO A 35 -5.45 -55.31 -8.79
CA PRO A 35 -5.52 -54.62 -10.08
C PRO A 35 -6.86 -53.89 -10.23
N VAL A 36 -6.84 -52.61 -10.64
CA VAL A 36 -8.08 -51.83 -10.86
C VAL A 36 -9.00 -52.43 -11.93
N THR A 37 -8.45 -53.26 -12.81
CA THR A 37 -9.19 -53.97 -13.86
C THR A 37 -9.95 -55.19 -13.34
N SER A 38 -9.65 -55.67 -12.13
CA SER A 38 -10.33 -56.82 -11.52
C SER A 38 -11.50 -56.34 -10.66
N VAL A 39 -12.70 -56.90 -10.88
CA VAL A 39 -13.87 -56.63 -10.03
C VAL A 39 -13.64 -57.00 -8.57
N SER A 40 -12.76 -57.96 -8.28
CA SER A 40 -12.43 -58.37 -6.90
C SER A 40 -11.72 -57.29 -6.09
N SER A 41 -11.13 -56.28 -6.76
CA SER A 41 -10.42 -55.18 -6.11
C SER A 41 -11.35 -54.05 -5.67
N TRP A 42 -12.66 -54.23 -5.88
CA TRP A 42 -13.69 -53.22 -5.65
C TRP A 42 -14.74 -53.79 -4.71
N ASN A 43 -15.17 -52.98 -3.75
CA ASN A 43 -16.02 -53.43 -2.66
C ASN A 43 -17.06 -52.36 -2.29
N THR A 44 -18.25 -52.75 -1.87
CA THR A 44 -19.29 -51.78 -1.42
C THR A 44 -18.91 -51.04 -0.14
N GLU A 45 -17.98 -51.58 0.67
CA GLU A 45 -17.49 -50.93 1.88
C GLU A 45 -16.05 -50.42 1.71
N ARG A 46 -15.77 -49.25 2.30
CA ARG A 46 -14.47 -48.56 2.24
C ARG A 46 -13.29 -49.35 2.83
N ASN A 47 -13.56 -50.23 3.78
CA ASN A 47 -12.53 -51.06 4.44
C ASN A 47 -12.14 -52.31 3.63
N GLY A 48 -12.55 -52.41 2.37
CA GLY A 48 -12.29 -53.57 1.52
C GLY A 48 -13.19 -54.77 1.79
N THR A 49 -14.30 -54.59 2.52
CA THR A 49 -15.31 -55.64 2.79
C THR A 49 -16.60 -55.38 2.01
N GLY A 50 -17.55 -56.31 2.08
CA GLY A 50 -18.84 -56.20 1.37
C GLY A 50 -18.83 -57.00 0.07
N SER A 51 -19.59 -56.54 -0.92
CA SER A 51 -19.75 -57.26 -2.19
C SER A 51 -18.94 -56.60 -3.30
N SER A 52 -18.33 -57.41 -4.16
CA SER A 52 -17.69 -56.94 -5.38
C SER A 52 -18.73 -56.64 -6.48
N PRO A 53 -18.44 -55.67 -7.37
CA PRO A 53 -19.28 -55.41 -8.53
C PRO A 53 -19.32 -56.64 -9.45
N GLY A 54 -20.48 -56.89 -10.06
CA GLY A 54 -20.59 -57.97 -11.06
C GLY A 54 -19.86 -57.66 -12.36
N ASN A 55 -19.66 -56.37 -12.69
CA ASN A 55 -19.02 -55.87 -13.90
C ASN A 55 -18.79 -54.35 -13.79
N PHE A 56 -18.12 -53.77 -14.79
CA PHE A 56 -17.92 -52.32 -14.95
C PHE A 56 -18.91 -51.66 -15.95
N SER A 57 -19.91 -52.40 -16.43
CA SER A 57 -20.87 -51.96 -17.46
C SER A 57 -22.28 -51.67 -16.93
N THR A 58 -22.54 -51.95 -15.65
CA THR A 58 -23.84 -51.69 -15.02
C THR A 58 -24.03 -50.18 -14.84
N ALA A 59 -25.18 -49.69 -15.29
CA ALA A 59 -25.53 -48.28 -15.29
C ALA A 59 -25.69 -47.71 -13.87
N GLY A 60 -25.12 -46.54 -13.64
CA GLY A 60 -25.19 -45.78 -12.40
C GLY A 60 -24.15 -46.16 -11.33
N ASN A 61 -23.30 -47.17 -11.56
CA ASN A 61 -22.28 -47.55 -10.59
C ASN A 61 -21.10 -46.55 -10.58
N SER A 62 -20.67 -46.12 -9.40
CA SER A 62 -19.46 -45.30 -9.24
C SER A 62 -18.30 -46.19 -8.77
N PHE A 63 -17.11 -45.94 -9.29
CA PHE A 63 -15.88 -46.60 -8.87
C PHE A 63 -14.96 -45.57 -8.23
N ILE A 64 -14.61 -45.75 -6.96
CA ILE A 64 -13.98 -44.73 -6.12
C ILE A 64 -12.59 -45.20 -5.68
N VAL A 65 -11.54 -44.46 -6.07
CA VAL A 65 -10.21 -44.60 -5.48
C VAL A 65 -10.16 -43.69 -4.26
N GLN A 66 -9.90 -44.29 -3.10
CA GLN A 66 -10.11 -43.63 -1.82
C GLN A 66 -8.96 -42.69 -1.44
N ASN A 67 -9.23 -41.82 -0.46
CA ASN A 67 -8.29 -40.81 0.03
C ASN A 67 -6.86 -41.35 0.24
N GLY A 68 -5.89 -40.74 -0.42
CA GLY A 68 -4.46 -41.07 -0.32
C GLY A 68 -4.03 -42.40 -0.97
N GLN A 69 -4.94 -43.17 -1.58
CA GLN A 69 -4.58 -44.40 -2.28
C GLN A 69 -3.92 -44.11 -3.63
N THR A 70 -3.01 -45.00 -4.04
CA THR A 70 -2.46 -45.02 -5.41
C THR A 70 -2.98 -46.24 -6.16
N ALA A 71 -3.58 -45.99 -7.31
CA ALA A 71 -4.12 -46.99 -8.22
C ALA A 71 -3.33 -46.97 -9.53
N VAL A 72 -2.85 -48.14 -9.96
CA VAL A 72 -2.06 -48.29 -11.19
C VAL A 72 -2.79 -49.20 -12.17
N LEU A 73 -2.96 -48.71 -13.40
CA LEU A 73 -3.57 -49.45 -14.48
C LEU A 73 -2.52 -50.31 -15.18
N THR A 74 -2.73 -51.63 -15.18
CA THR A 74 -1.81 -52.61 -15.76
C THR A 74 -2.32 -53.25 -17.05
N GLY A 75 -3.51 -52.86 -17.53
CA GLY A 75 -4.09 -53.35 -18.78
C GLY A 75 -5.31 -52.54 -19.24
N SER A 76 -5.98 -52.98 -20.29
CA SER A 76 -7.19 -52.33 -20.81
C SER A 76 -8.32 -52.35 -19.78
N TRP A 77 -8.96 -51.19 -19.56
CA TRP A 77 -10.06 -51.05 -18.62
C TRP A 77 -11.12 -50.08 -19.13
N SER A 78 -12.39 -50.48 -19.01
CA SER A 78 -13.52 -49.64 -19.38
C SER A 78 -14.61 -49.71 -18.31
N ILE A 79 -15.08 -48.54 -17.89
CA ILE A 79 -16.34 -48.34 -17.15
C ILE A 79 -17.34 -47.79 -18.16
N SER A 80 -18.25 -48.64 -18.63
CA SER A 80 -19.12 -48.37 -19.78
C SER A 80 -20.60 -48.25 -19.43
N GLY A 81 -20.96 -48.42 -18.16
CA GLY A 81 -22.32 -48.19 -17.70
C GLY A 81 -22.75 -46.74 -17.93
N THR A 82 -23.98 -46.51 -18.37
CA THR A 82 -24.51 -45.16 -18.50
C THR A 82 -24.54 -44.48 -17.13
N ASN A 83 -24.09 -43.22 -17.05
CA ASN A 83 -23.91 -42.48 -15.79
C ASN A 83 -22.96 -43.15 -14.78
N SER A 84 -22.08 -44.04 -15.22
CA SER A 84 -21.03 -44.66 -14.40
C SER A 84 -19.68 -43.97 -14.66
N GLY A 85 -18.78 -43.98 -13.68
CA GLY A 85 -17.48 -43.30 -13.80
C GLY A 85 -16.50 -43.64 -12.69
N LEU A 86 -15.29 -43.10 -12.84
CA LEU A 86 -14.21 -43.15 -11.86
C LEU A 86 -14.18 -41.85 -11.06
N LEU A 87 -14.27 -41.94 -9.74
CA LEU A 87 -14.06 -40.84 -8.80
C LEU A 87 -12.72 -41.03 -8.08
N LEU A 88 -11.88 -40.00 -8.14
CA LEU A 88 -10.65 -39.93 -7.34
C LEU A 88 -10.90 -39.01 -6.14
N GLU A 89 -10.84 -39.59 -4.93
CA GLU A 89 -10.96 -38.82 -3.69
C GLU A 89 -9.71 -38.01 -3.39
N THR A 90 -9.81 -37.10 -2.42
CA THR A 90 -8.71 -36.22 -2.03
C THR A 90 -7.40 -36.95 -1.84
N GLY A 91 -6.31 -36.43 -2.39
CA GLY A 91 -4.97 -37.01 -2.26
C GLY A 91 -4.75 -38.36 -2.94
N SER A 92 -5.76 -38.97 -3.55
CA SER A 92 -5.59 -40.22 -4.30
C SER A 92 -4.85 -39.99 -5.61
N VAL A 93 -4.17 -41.02 -6.12
CA VAL A 93 -3.42 -40.99 -7.37
C VAL A 93 -3.91 -42.13 -8.27
N PHE A 94 -4.21 -41.83 -9.53
CA PHE A 94 -4.47 -42.85 -10.55
C PHE A 94 -3.47 -42.71 -11.69
N GLN A 95 -2.72 -43.78 -11.95
CA GLN A 95 -1.69 -43.85 -13.00
C GLN A 95 -2.14 -44.81 -14.09
N THR A 96 -2.19 -44.34 -15.33
CA THR A 96 -2.59 -45.20 -16.45
C THR A 96 -1.47 -46.07 -16.99
N GLY A 97 -0.21 -45.66 -16.77
CA GLY A 97 0.92 -46.08 -17.60
C GLY A 97 0.62 -45.88 -19.09
N ALA A 98 1.14 -46.78 -19.92
CA ALA A 98 0.88 -46.81 -21.36
C ALA A 98 -0.53 -47.27 -21.76
N ASN A 99 -1.48 -47.44 -20.84
CA ASN A 99 -2.84 -47.91 -21.16
C ASN A 99 -3.79 -46.73 -21.47
N ASN A 100 -4.75 -46.93 -22.39
CA ASN A 100 -5.79 -45.95 -22.75
C ASN A 100 -7.15 -46.43 -22.21
N PRO A 101 -7.50 -46.08 -20.96
CA PRO A 101 -8.76 -46.51 -20.37
C PRO A 101 -9.97 -45.74 -20.92
N SER A 102 -11.16 -46.30 -20.70
CA SER A 102 -12.43 -45.66 -21.10
C SER A 102 -13.39 -45.53 -19.93
N PHE A 103 -13.57 -44.31 -19.42
CA PHE A 103 -14.50 -43.99 -18.34
C PHE A 103 -14.74 -42.48 -18.27
N THR A 104 -15.76 -42.04 -17.51
CA THR A 104 -15.90 -40.64 -17.11
C THR A 104 -15.14 -40.40 -15.81
N LEU A 105 -14.22 -39.42 -15.79
CA LEU A 105 -13.37 -39.09 -14.65
C LEU A 105 -13.94 -37.93 -13.82
N HIS A 106 -14.01 -38.11 -12.51
CA HIS A 106 -14.30 -37.09 -11.52
C HIS A 106 -13.16 -37.02 -10.51
N MET A 107 -12.77 -35.81 -10.10
CA MET A 107 -11.62 -35.61 -9.21
C MET A 107 -11.95 -34.61 -8.09
N GLN A 108 -11.69 -35.01 -6.85
CA GLN A 108 -11.77 -34.12 -5.69
C GLN A 108 -10.49 -33.30 -5.51
N SER A 109 -10.50 -32.38 -4.54
CA SER A 109 -9.35 -31.54 -4.20
C SER A 109 -8.10 -32.38 -3.89
N GLY A 110 -6.97 -32.08 -4.52
CA GLY A 110 -5.69 -32.76 -4.30
C GLY A 110 -5.56 -34.15 -4.91
N ALA A 111 -6.62 -34.68 -5.54
CA ALA A 111 -6.53 -35.94 -6.29
C ALA A 111 -5.65 -35.75 -7.54
N THR A 112 -4.94 -36.80 -7.97
CA THR A 112 -4.03 -36.77 -9.12
C THR A 112 -4.40 -37.84 -10.14
N PHE A 113 -4.52 -37.45 -11.40
CA PHE A 113 -4.67 -38.36 -12.54
C PHE A 113 -3.47 -38.19 -13.46
N MET A 114 -2.66 -39.25 -13.59
CA MET A 114 -1.44 -39.25 -14.41
C MET A 114 -1.63 -40.07 -15.68
N MET A 115 -1.48 -39.41 -16.83
CA MET A 115 -1.70 -39.96 -18.16
C MET A 115 -0.38 -40.05 -18.93
N GLU A 116 0.15 -41.25 -19.12
CA GLU A 116 1.40 -41.49 -19.87
C GLU A 116 1.15 -41.98 -21.31
N ASN A 117 -0.03 -42.51 -21.61
CA ASN A 117 -0.36 -42.96 -22.97
C ASN A 117 -0.49 -41.74 -23.90
N SER A 118 0.20 -41.76 -25.05
CA SER A 118 0.17 -40.71 -26.07
C SER A 118 -1.21 -40.39 -26.67
N THR A 119 -2.22 -41.21 -26.37
CA THR A 119 -3.62 -41.08 -26.79
C THR A 119 -4.57 -41.45 -25.64
N TYR A 120 -5.52 -40.57 -25.31
CA TYR A 120 -6.53 -40.80 -24.25
C TYR A 120 -7.95 -40.42 -24.69
N SER A 121 -8.26 -40.66 -25.96
CA SER A 121 -9.54 -40.30 -26.59
C SER A 121 -10.77 -40.82 -25.85
N ASN A 122 -10.62 -41.87 -25.04
CA ASN A 122 -11.73 -42.59 -24.44
C ASN A 122 -12.03 -42.18 -22.99
N VAL A 123 -11.22 -41.30 -22.40
CA VAL A 123 -11.49 -40.72 -21.07
C VAL A 123 -12.43 -39.53 -21.21
N GLY A 124 -13.67 -39.69 -20.73
CA GLY A 124 -14.61 -38.61 -20.51
C GLY A 124 -14.18 -37.77 -19.32
N ILE A 125 -14.31 -36.45 -19.41
CA ILE A 125 -14.01 -35.55 -18.28
C ILE A 125 -15.33 -35.10 -17.67
N GLY A 126 -15.55 -35.52 -16.41
CA GLY A 126 -16.63 -35.06 -15.56
C GLY A 126 -16.20 -33.83 -14.76
N THR A 127 -16.39 -33.87 -13.45
CA THR A 127 -16.06 -32.75 -12.55
C THR A 127 -14.60 -32.80 -12.10
N LEU A 128 -13.83 -31.75 -12.37
CA LEU A 128 -12.48 -31.57 -11.86
C LEU A 128 -12.46 -30.45 -10.81
N HIS A 129 -12.03 -30.75 -9.59
CA HIS A 129 -11.88 -29.73 -8.55
C HIS A 129 -10.72 -28.77 -8.88
N ALA A 130 -10.79 -27.49 -8.50
CA ALA A 130 -9.76 -26.51 -8.84
C ALA A 130 -8.34 -26.84 -8.35
N ASN A 131 -8.24 -27.64 -7.27
CA ASN A 131 -6.98 -28.12 -6.70
C ASN A 131 -6.62 -29.58 -7.08
N SER A 132 -7.34 -30.22 -8.00
CA SER A 132 -6.97 -31.55 -8.51
C SER A 132 -5.79 -31.44 -9.48
N ASN A 133 -4.95 -32.47 -9.60
CA ASN A 133 -3.79 -32.48 -10.49
C ASN A 133 -4.03 -33.39 -11.68
N PHE A 134 -4.16 -32.81 -12.87
CA PHE A 134 -4.20 -33.58 -14.11
C PHE A 134 -2.81 -33.53 -14.74
N GLU A 135 -2.13 -34.67 -14.84
CA GLU A 135 -0.78 -34.76 -15.37
C GLU A 135 -0.76 -35.47 -16.73
N LEU A 136 -0.17 -34.80 -17.71
CA LEU A 136 0.02 -35.25 -19.08
C LEU A 136 1.50 -35.53 -19.31
N ALA A 137 1.89 -36.79 -19.18
CA ALA A 137 3.27 -37.24 -19.34
C ALA A 137 3.52 -37.73 -20.77
N ASN A 138 4.65 -37.33 -21.37
CA ASN A 138 5.12 -37.79 -22.68
C ASN A 138 4.12 -37.59 -23.85
N GLN A 139 3.27 -36.56 -23.77
CA GLN A 139 2.23 -36.30 -24.78
C GLN A 139 2.75 -35.42 -25.92
N GLN A 140 2.63 -35.85 -27.18
CA GLN A 140 3.00 -34.99 -28.31
C GLN A 140 1.88 -34.03 -28.73
N SER A 141 0.61 -34.45 -28.60
CA SER A 141 -0.57 -33.69 -29.05
C SER A 141 -1.77 -33.95 -28.12
N PRO A 142 -1.78 -33.32 -26.94
CA PRO A 142 -2.76 -33.63 -25.90
C PRO A 142 -4.17 -33.13 -26.24
N ARG A 143 -5.20 -33.89 -25.85
CA ARG A 143 -6.61 -33.52 -26.00
C ARG A 143 -7.07 -32.59 -24.87
N ILE A 144 -6.79 -31.30 -24.98
CA ILE A 144 -7.13 -30.31 -23.94
C ILE A 144 -8.34 -29.42 -24.26
N SER A 145 -8.85 -29.47 -25.49
CA SER A 145 -9.92 -28.59 -25.96
C SER A 145 -11.20 -28.73 -25.13
N GLY A 146 -11.74 -27.60 -24.66
CA GLY A 146 -13.01 -27.53 -23.94
C GLY A 146 -12.98 -28.08 -22.51
N ILE A 147 -11.80 -28.37 -21.96
CA ILE A 147 -11.65 -28.90 -20.61
C ILE A 147 -11.15 -27.79 -19.68
N SER A 148 -11.80 -27.65 -18.52
CA SER A 148 -11.36 -26.78 -17.43
C SER A 148 -10.66 -27.63 -16.37
N TYR A 149 -9.33 -27.60 -16.38
CA TYR A 149 -8.53 -28.38 -15.43
C TYR A 149 -8.47 -27.68 -14.07
N GLY A 150 -8.21 -28.44 -13.00
CA GLY A 150 -7.68 -27.89 -11.76
C GLY A 150 -6.27 -27.36 -11.99
N ASN A 151 -5.27 -28.05 -11.46
CA ASN A 151 -3.90 -27.93 -11.92
C ASN A 151 -3.69 -28.80 -13.17
N LEU A 152 -3.04 -28.26 -14.19
CA LEU A 152 -2.54 -29.02 -15.33
C LEU A 152 -1.02 -29.10 -15.30
N ILE A 153 -0.49 -30.31 -15.38
CA ILE A 153 0.94 -30.59 -15.29
C ILE A 153 1.38 -31.27 -16.59
N PHE A 154 2.39 -30.73 -17.25
CA PHE A 154 3.10 -31.38 -18.35
C PHE A 154 4.40 -31.97 -17.84
N SER A 155 4.69 -33.23 -18.17
CA SER A 155 5.90 -33.93 -17.73
C SER A 155 6.39 -34.93 -18.76
N GLY A 156 7.55 -35.54 -18.49
CA GLY A 156 8.14 -36.56 -19.35
C GLY A 156 9.32 -36.03 -20.18
N THR A 157 9.42 -36.50 -21.42
CA THR A 157 10.54 -36.19 -22.32
C THR A 157 10.12 -35.79 -23.74
N ALA A 158 8.82 -35.85 -24.04
CA ALA A 158 8.31 -35.65 -25.39
C ALA A 158 8.09 -34.16 -25.68
N ASN A 159 8.40 -33.72 -26.90
CA ASN A 159 8.00 -32.38 -27.32
C ASN A 159 6.47 -32.29 -27.47
N THR A 160 5.82 -31.52 -26.61
CA THR A 160 4.37 -31.33 -26.58
C THR A 160 3.98 -30.12 -27.42
N SER A 161 3.05 -30.28 -28.38
CA SER A 161 2.52 -29.16 -29.16
C SER A 161 1.02 -29.01 -28.98
N LEU A 162 0.59 -27.85 -28.49
CA LEU A 162 -0.84 -27.57 -28.29
C LEU A 162 -1.49 -27.17 -29.61
N THR A 163 -2.69 -27.69 -29.85
CA THR A 163 -3.52 -27.42 -31.02
C THR A 163 -4.86 -26.76 -30.66
N SER A 164 -5.11 -26.56 -29.36
CA SER A 164 -6.32 -25.97 -28.81
C SER A 164 -6.00 -25.15 -27.57
N ALA A 165 -6.93 -24.26 -27.20
CA ALA A 165 -6.81 -23.43 -26.02
C ALA A 165 -6.78 -24.27 -24.74
N LEU A 166 -5.97 -23.84 -23.78
CA LEU A 166 -5.90 -24.42 -22.45
C LEU A 166 -6.75 -23.57 -21.48
N THR A 167 -7.46 -24.19 -20.55
CA THR A 167 -8.05 -23.50 -19.39
C THR A 167 -7.73 -24.24 -18.09
N THR A 168 -7.17 -23.54 -17.11
CA THR A 168 -6.96 -24.04 -15.75
C THR A 168 -7.64 -23.11 -14.73
N THR A 169 -8.33 -23.71 -13.77
CA THR A 169 -8.83 -23.05 -12.55
C THR A 169 -7.77 -23.08 -11.43
N GLY A 170 -6.78 -23.95 -11.55
CA GLY A 170 -5.57 -24.02 -10.74
C GLY A 170 -4.34 -23.58 -11.52
N ASN A 171 -3.20 -24.19 -11.21
CA ASN A 171 -1.89 -23.88 -11.77
C ASN A 171 -1.65 -24.56 -13.12
N LEU A 172 -0.79 -23.95 -13.94
CA LEU A 172 -0.13 -24.61 -15.06
C LEU A 172 1.33 -24.90 -14.66
N VAL A 173 1.74 -26.16 -14.74
CA VAL A 173 3.09 -26.59 -14.39
C VAL A 173 3.74 -27.29 -15.58
N VAL A 174 4.95 -26.90 -15.93
CA VAL A 174 5.77 -27.58 -16.93
C VAL A 174 6.99 -28.15 -16.21
N ASN A 175 7.00 -29.47 -16.08
CA ASN A 175 8.06 -30.28 -15.49
C ASN A 175 8.49 -31.38 -16.48
N ASP A 176 8.57 -30.99 -17.75
CA ASP A 176 8.93 -31.84 -18.88
C ASP A 176 10.39 -31.57 -19.25
N SER A 177 11.17 -32.59 -19.59
CA SER A 177 12.48 -32.40 -20.20
C SER A 177 12.40 -32.18 -21.72
N GLY A 178 11.23 -32.45 -22.31
CA GLY A 178 10.85 -31.99 -23.64
C GLY A 178 10.42 -30.52 -23.65
N GLN A 179 10.16 -30.00 -24.85
CA GLN A 179 9.66 -28.63 -25.02
C GLN A 179 8.12 -28.62 -25.13
N LEU A 180 7.45 -27.83 -24.27
CA LEU A 180 6.03 -27.48 -24.44
C LEU A 180 5.91 -26.29 -25.40
N ARG A 181 5.06 -26.42 -26.41
CA ARG A 181 4.80 -25.40 -27.43
C ARG A 181 3.35 -24.96 -27.35
N LEU A 182 3.14 -23.73 -26.90
CA LEU A 182 1.81 -23.20 -26.62
C LEU A 182 1.01 -22.93 -27.89
N THR A 183 1.66 -22.54 -28.98
CA THR A 183 1.08 -22.53 -30.32
C THR A 183 2.13 -22.74 -31.41
N ASN A 184 1.66 -23.05 -32.62
CA ASN A 184 2.46 -23.09 -33.84
C ASN A 184 1.85 -22.18 -34.92
N ASN A 185 0.71 -22.58 -35.50
CA ASN A 185 0.08 -21.88 -36.63
C ASN A 185 -1.34 -21.36 -36.35
N ALA A 186 -1.85 -21.53 -35.12
CA ALA A 186 -3.21 -21.13 -34.74
C ALA A 186 -3.18 -19.92 -33.79
N LEU A 187 -4.30 -19.20 -33.73
CA LEU A 187 -4.59 -18.30 -32.61
C LEU A 187 -5.11 -19.14 -31.44
N LEU A 188 -4.36 -19.20 -30.34
CA LEU A 188 -4.75 -19.91 -29.13
C LEU A 188 -4.74 -18.96 -27.93
N THR A 189 -5.83 -18.94 -27.16
CA THR A 189 -5.97 -18.15 -25.93
C THR A 189 -6.00 -19.09 -24.73
N HIS A 190 -4.90 -19.14 -23.99
CA HIS A 190 -4.76 -19.92 -22.77
C HIS A 190 -5.20 -19.09 -21.56
N SER A 191 -5.90 -19.71 -20.62
CA SER A 191 -6.31 -19.07 -19.36
C SER A 191 -5.81 -19.88 -18.17
N VAL A 192 -5.08 -19.21 -17.27
CA VAL A 192 -4.51 -19.80 -16.05
C VAL A 192 -4.96 -18.95 -14.86
N ALA A 193 -5.88 -19.47 -14.06
CA ALA A 193 -6.47 -18.73 -12.94
C ALA A 193 -5.53 -18.58 -11.73
N ARG A 194 -4.47 -19.40 -11.65
CA ARG A 194 -3.44 -19.32 -10.59
C ARG A 194 -2.06 -19.15 -11.23
N ASP A 195 -1.06 -19.92 -10.82
CA ASP A 195 0.33 -19.69 -11.20
C ASP A 195 0.72 -20.48 -12.45
N PHE A 196 1.69 -19.97 -13.20
CA PHE A 196 2.36 -20.67 -14.29
C PHE A 196 3.85 -20.86 -13.96
N SER A 197 4.27 -22.11 -13.79
CA SER A 197 5.64 -22.46 -13.43
C SER A 197 6.31 -23.35 -14.48
N ILE A 198 7.55 -23.01 -14.83
CA ILE A 198 8.45 -23.80 -15.68
C ILE A 198 9.59 -24.28 -14.79
N ALA A 199 9.68 -25.60 -14.60
CA ALA A 199 10.69 -26.22 -13.76
C ALA A 199 12.10 -26.11 -14.37
N SER A 200 13.12 -26.33 -13.53
CA SER A 200 14.49 -26.40 -14.00
C SER A 200 14.67 -27.55 -14.98
N GLY A 201 15.40 -27.32 -16.08
CA GLY A 201 15.55 -28.27 -17.16
C GLY A 201 14.38 -28.31 -18.16
N SER A 202 13.26 -27.66 -17.87
CA SER A 202 12.12 -27.58 -18.80
C SER A 202 12.24 -26.44 -19.81
N SER A 203 11.55 -26.59 -20.94
CA SER A 203 11.50 -25.56 -21.98
C SER A 203 10.07 -25.26 -22.43
N VAL A 204 9.74 -23.97 -22.52
CA VAL A 204 8.49 -23.51 -23.11
C VAL A 204 8.78 -22.62 -24.31
N SER A 205 8.10 -22.93 -25.41
CA SER A 205 7.97 -22.04 -26.56
C SER A 205 6.60 -21.40 -26.56
N LEU A 206 6.57 -20.08 -26.45
CA LEU A 206 5.36 -19.27 -26.53
C LEU A 206 4.72 -19.39 -27.91
N ASN A 207 5.52 -19.36 -28.97
CA ASN A 207 5.07 -19.53 -30.35
C ASN A 207 6.24 -19.97 -31.25
N GLN A 208 6.05 -21.07 -31.98
CA GLN A 208 7.04 -21.61 -32.90
C GLN A 208 6.83 -21.30 -34.38
N GLY A 209 5.64 -20.88 -34.78
CA GLY A 209 5.27 -20.72 -36.19
C GLY A 209 4.74 -19.34 -36.46
N ASN A 210 3.71 -19.28 -37.31
CA ASN A 210 3.07 -18.03 -37.76
C ASN A 210 1.77 -17.71 -37.01
N GLY A 211 1.39 -18.51 -36.02
CA GLY A 211 0.16 -18.33 -35.24
C GLY A 211 0.23 -17.16 -34.26
N SER A 212 -0.69 -17.15 -33.31
CA SER A 212 -0.72 -16.16 -32.23
C SER A 212 -1.03 -16.84 -30.90
N MET A 213 -0.23 -16.57 -29.88
CA MET A 213 -0.45 -17.08 -28.52
C MET A 213 -0.91 -15.92 -27.64
N ILE A 214 -2.01 -16.12 -26.92
CA ILE A 214 -2.42 -15.24 -25.82
C ILE A 214 -2.47 -16.08 -24.56
N MET A 215 -1.80 -15.64 -23.50
CA MET A 215 -1.86 -16.27 -22.18
C MET A 215 -2.40 -15.26 -21.17
N ASN A 216 -3.58 -15.54 -20.62
CA ASN A 216 -4.15 -14.79 -19.50
C ASN A 216 -3.80 -15.50 -18.20
N LEU A 217 -2.94 -14.88 -17.40
CA LEU A 217 -2.40 -15.42 -16.16
C LEU A 217 -2.83 -14.55 -14.97
N SER A 218 -3.65 -15.09 -14.08
CA SER A 218 -4.12 -14.34 -12.91
C SER A 218 -3.19 -14.42 -11.71
N GLY A 219 -2.32 -15.44 -11.64
CA GLY A 219 -1.32 -15.61 -10.58
C GLY A 219 0.08 -15.17 -10.98
N SER A 220 1.08 -15.84 -10.41
CA SER A 220 2.50 -15.60 -10.58
C SER A 220 3.07 -16.39 -11.75
N PHE A 221 4.15 -15.86 -12.34
CA PHE A 221 4.95 -16.55 -13.34
C PHE A 221 6.31 -16.92 -12.74
N THR A 222 6.73 -18.16 -12.89
CA THR A 222 8.04 -18.62 -12.40
C THR A 222 8.73 -19.46 -13.45
N ASN A 223 9.77 -18.91 -14.07
CA ASN A 223 10.63 -19.64 -15.00
C ASN A 223 11.98 -19.97 -14.36
N LEU A 224 12.16 -21.24 -14.01
CA LEU A 224 13.46 -21.81 -13.60
C LEU A 224 14.12 -22.61 -14.75
N GLY A 225 13.45 -22.72 -15.89
CA GLY A 225 13.93 -23.38 -17.10
C GLY A 225 14.24 -22.36 -18.19
N SER A 226 13.74 -22.63 -19.40
CA SER A 226 13.93 -21.76 -20.57
C SER A 226 12.59 -21.31 -21.18
N LEU A 227 12.53 -20.02 -21.53
CA LEU A 227 11.42 -19.41 -22.25
C LEU A 227 11.88 -18.89 -23.61
N SER A 228 11.12 -19.17 -24.66
CA SER A 228 11.44 -18.74 -26.03
C SER A 228 10.21 -18.36 -26.87
N LYS A 229 10.42 -17.59 -27.93
CA LYS A 229 9.42 -17.29 -28.98
C LYS A 229 10.07 -17.33 -30.36
N PRO A 230 10.51 -18.51 -30.85
CA PRO A 230 11.32 -18.61 -32.06
C PRO A 230 10.54 -18.31 -33.36
N GLY A 231 9.21 -18.47 -33.38
CA GLY A 231 8.38 -18.27 -34.56
C GLY A 231 8.17 -16.80 -34.96
N ALA A 232 7.78 -16.55 -36.21
CA ALA A 232 7.47 -15.21 -36.72
C ALA A 232 6.11 -14.65 -36.23
N GLY A 233 5.20 -15.52 -35.79
CA GLY A 233 3.91 -15.17 -35.22
C GLY A 233 3.99 -14.37 -33.91
N SER A 234 2.85 -13.98 -33.36
CA SER A 234 2.80 -13.16 -32.13
C SER A 234 2.66 -13.97 -30.85
N ALA A 235 3.06 -13.37 -29.74
CA ALA A 235 2.82 -13.89 -28.40
C ALA A 235 2.42 -12.75 -27.47
N GLU A 236 1.47 -13.00 -26.58
CA GLU A 236 0.98 -12.05 -25.60
C GLU A 236 0.88 -12.76 -24.25
N LEU A 237 1.57 -12.23 -23.24
CA LEU A 237 1.49 -12.69 -21.86
C LEU A 237 0.82 -11.59 -21.02
N ASN A 238 -0.39 -11.88 -20.57
CA ASN A 238 -1.27 -10.97 -19.84
C ASN A 238 -1.31 -11.36 -18.37
N PHE A 239 -0.75 -10.54 -17.50
CA PHE A 239 -0.97 -10.63 -16.07
C PHE A 239 -2.30 -9.94 -15.74
N THR A 240 -3.29 -10.73 -15.34
CA THR A 240 -4.68 -10.31 -15.10
C THR A 240 -5.08 -10.48 -13.64
N GLY A 241 -6.31 -10.07 -13.31
CA GLY A 241 -6.82 -10.10 -11.94
C GLY A 241 -6.24 -9.00 -11.04
N SER A 242 -6.71 -8.92 -9.80
CA SER A 242 -6.32 -7.90 -8.83
C SER A 242 -5.37 -8.39 -7.75
N SER A 243 -5.21 -9.70 -7.58
CA SER A 243 -4.29 -10.28 -6.60
C SER A 243 -2.85 -9.94 -6.96
N ALA A 244 -2.04 -9.63 -5.95
CA ALA A 244 -0.60 -9.47 -6.11
C ALA A 244 0.03 -10.76 -6.67
N ALA A 245 1.02 -10.60 -7.54
CA ALA A 245 1.77 -11.71 -8.12
C ALA A 245 3.23 -11.35 -8.33
N THR A 246 4.04 -12.37 -8.54
CA THR A 246 5.46 -12.24 -8.86
C THR A 246 5.77 -12.77 -10.25
N ALA A 247 6.82 -12.22 -10.87
CA ALA A 247 7.43 -12.77 -12.08
C ALA A 247 8.89 -13.09 -11.82
N THR A 248 9.28 -14.34 -12.07
CA THR A 248 10.67 -14.78 -12.20
C THR A 248 10.87 -15.22 -13.65
N TRP A 249 11.77 -14.55 -14.37
CA TRP A 249 11.97 -14.70 -15.79
C TRP A 249 13.05 -15.72 -16.16
N GLY A 250 14.07 -15.91 -15.32
CA GLY A 250 15.12 -16.90 -15.51
C GLY A 250 15.81 -16.77 -16.87
N THR A 251 16.03 -17.91 -17.56
CA THR A 251 16.66 -17.90 -18.89
C THR A 251 15.63 -17.59 -19.97
N VAL A 252 15.84 -16.49 -20.68
CA VAL A 252 14.97 -16.01 -21.77
C VAL A 252 15.75 -15.92 -23.08
N ALA A 253 15.36 -16.71 -24.07
CA ALA A 253 15.92 -16.67 -25.42
C ALA A 253 15.22 -15.58 -26.26
N ASN A 254 15.74 -14.36 -26.21
CA ASN A 254 15.06 -13.13 -26.64
C ASN A 254 15.35 -12.65 -28.07
N SER A 255 16.06 -13.43 -28.89
CA SER A 255 16.47 -13.04 -30.24
C SER A 255 15.31 -12.70 -31.19
N ASN A 256 14.12 -13.27 -30.97
CA ASN A 256 12.93 -13.11 -31.82
C ASN A 256 11.75 -12.46 -31.09
N PHE A 257 12.00 -11.63 -30.08
CA PHE A 257 10.93 -11.05 -29.24
C PHE A 257 10.21 -9.85 -29.86
N ASN A 258 10.46 -9.51 -31.13
CA ASN A 258 9.85 -8.39 -31.84
C ASN A 258 8.31 -8.40 -31.89
N ASN A 259 7.69 -9.58 -31.78
CA ASN A 259 6.23 -9.76 -31.73
C ASN A 259 5.76 -10.35 -30.38
N LEU A 260 6.51 -10.14 -29.30
CA LEU A 260 6.08 -10.46 -27.94
C LEU A 260 5.52 -9.21 -27.26
N THR A 261 4.35 -9.34 -26.64
CA THR A 261 3.78 -8.32 -25.77
C THR A 261 3.63 -8.87 -24.35
N LEU A 262 4.07 -8.10 -23.36
CA LEU A 262 3.84 -8.35 -21.95
C LEU A 262 2.89 -7.29 -21.42
N ASN A 263 1.69 -7.67 -20.98
CA ASN A 263 0.71 -6.74 -20.44
C ASN A 263 0.51 -6.98 -18.94
N ILE A 264 0.58 -5.90 -18.17
CA ILE A 264 0.17 -5.88 -16.77
C ILE A 264 -1.16 -5.13 -16.74
N ALA A 265 -2.25 -5.87 -16.56
CA ALA A 265 -3.61 -5.34 -16.65
C ALA A 265 -3.88 -4.32 -15.52
N SER A 266 -4.90 -3.48 -15.73
CA SER A 266 -5.37 -2.57 -14.68
C SER A 266 -5.80 -3.36 -13.43
N GLY A 267 -5.46 -2.84 -12.25
CA GLY A 267 -5.70 -3.49 -10.96
C GLY A 267 -4.70 -4.60 -10.60
N LYS A 268 -3.89 -5.09 -11.54
CA LYS A 268 -2.85 -6.09 -11.26
C LYS A 268 -1.66 -5.45 -10.55
N ASN A 269 -1.16 -6.08 -9.50
CA ASN A 269 0.12 -5.73 -8.89
C ASN A 269 1.14 -6.84 -9.18
N LEU A 270 2.14 -6.56 -10.03
CA LEU A 270 3.18 -7.50 -10.42
C LEU A 270 4.54 -7.04 -9.90
N THR A 271 5.24 -7.91 -9.17
CA THR A 271 6.61 -7.67 -8.71
C THR A 271 7.60 -8.55 -9.48
N PHE A 272 8.65 -7.95 -10.04
CA PHE A 272 9.74 -8.70 -10.66
C PHE A 272 10.72 -9.16 -9.58
N GLN A 273 10.99 -10.47 -9.58
CA GLN A 273 11.94 -11.10 -8.65
C GLN A 273 13.36 -11.15 -9.22
N ASP A 274 13.49 -11.05 -10.54
CA ASP A 274 14.74 -10.98 -11.29
C ASP A 274 14.61 -10.01 -12.47
N SER A 275 15.74 -9.67 -13.07
CA SER A 275 15.80 -8.74 -14.21
C SER A 275 15.36 -9.43 -15.50
N LEU A 276 14.64 -8.71 -16.34
CA LEU A 276 14.19 -9.19 -17.65
C LEU A 276 14.98 -8.49 -18.76
N ASN A 277 15.58 -9.27 -19.65
CA ASN A 277 15.95 -8.80 -20.99
C ASN A 277 14.86 -9.20 -21.99
N ALA A 278 13.96 -8.25 -22.24
CA ALA A 278 12.79 -8.41 -23.08
C ALA A 278 13.12 -8.34 -24.59
N GLY A 279 14.39 -8.17 -24.98
CA GLY A 279 14.77 -8.02 -26.39
C GLY A 279 13.94 -6.92 -27.08
N ALA A 280 13.34 -7.26 -28.21
CA ALA A 280 12.48 -6.36 -28.98
C ALA A 280 10.99 -6.39 -28.57
N ALA A 281 10.64 -6.98 -27.41
CA ALA A 281 9.25 -7.05 -26.94
C ALA A 281 8.67 -5.68 -26.58
N THR A 282 7.34 -5.61 -26.56
CA THR A 282 6.59 -4.48 -25.99
C THR A 282 6.12 -4.82 -24.58
N VAL A 283 6.34 -3.92 -23.63
CA VAL A 283 5.86 -4.05 -22.24
C VAL A 283 4.88 -2.93 -21.94
N ASN A 284 3.63 -3.29 -21.66
CA ASN A 284 2.56 -2.36 -21.34
C ASN A 284 2.14 -2.52 -19.88
N VAL A 285 2.17 -1.42 -19.13
CA VAL A 285 1.81 -1.38 -17.72
C VAL A 285 0.56 -0.52 -17.54
N ASN A 286 -0.57 -1.17 -17.25
CA ASN A 286 -1.85 -0.53 -16.93
C ASN A 286 -2.23 -0.67 -15.44
N GLY A 287 -1.58 -1.59 -14.72
CA GLY A 287 -1.68 -1.76 -13.27
C GLY A 287 -0.45 -1.23 -12.54
N THR A 288 0.05 -1.99 -11.57
CA THR A 288 1.28 -1.71 -10.84
C THR A 288 2.39 -2.68 -11.27
N LEU A 289 3.53 -2.13 -11.68
CA LEU A 289 4.77 -2.86 -11.86
C LEU A 289 5.77 -2.44 -10.78
N ASN A 290 6.18 -3.38 -9.94
CA ASN A 290 7.27 -3.20 -9.01
C ASN A 290 8.53 -3.89 -9.52
N LEU A 291 9.52 -3.10 -9.92
CA LEU A 291 10.81 -3.60 -10.37
C LEU A 291 11.77 -3.85 -9.22
N GLY A 292 11.53 -3.33 -8.02
CA GLY A 292 12.53 -3.41 -6.96
C GLY A 292 13.88 -2.83 -7.45
N THR A 293 14.96 -3.57 -7.20
CA THR A 293 16.30 -3.31 -7.77
C THR A 293 16.50 -3.89 -9.18
N GLN A 294 15.50 -4.57 -9.74
CA GLN A 294 15.60 -5.26 -11.02
C GLN A 294 15.56 -4.30 -12.21
N VAL A 295 16.09 -4.79 -13.33
CA VAL A 295 16.18 -4.06 -14.59
C VAL A 295 15.28 -4.69 -15.64
N LEU A 296 14.46 -3.86 -16.28
CA LEU A 296 13.80 -4.17 -17.53
C LEU A 296 14.62 -3.61 -18.68
N SER A 297 15.30 -4.49 -19.40
CA SER A 297 16.16 -4.17 -20.54
C SER A 297 15.60 -4.77 -21.83
N GLY A 298 16.12 -4.35 -22.98
CA GLY A 298 15.72 -4.91 -24.27
C GLY A 298 16.12 -4.02 -25.45
N ALA A 299 16.86 -4.59 -26.40
CA ALA A 299 17.23 -3.89 -27.62
C ALA A 299 16.01 -3.73 -28.53
N LEU A 300 15.69 -2.49 -28.94
CA LEU A 300 14.52 -2.11 -29.76
C LEU A 300 13.16 -2.38 -29.10
N GLY A 301 13.11 -2.91 -27.90
CA GLY A 301 11.87 -3.14 -27.17
C GLY A 301 11.23 -1.84 -26.71
N ASN A 302 9.89 -1.84 -26.66
CA ASN A 302 9.11 -0.67 -26.25
C ASN A 302 8.57 -0.84 -24.83
N PHE A 303 8.50 0.27 -24.10
CA PHE A 303 7.88 0.34 -22.77
C PHE A 303 6.78 1.40 -22.76
N SER A 304 5.64 1.08 -22.15
CA SER A 304 4.54 2.02 -21.95
C SER A 304 3.98 1.89 -20.53
N LEU A 305 3.95 3.00 -19.79
CA LEU A 305 3.25 3.14 -18.52
C LEU A 305 2.02 4.03 -18.73
N ALA A 306 0.83 3.46 -18.56
CA ALA A 306 -0.44 4.10 -18.84
C ALA A 306 -0.88 5.10 -17.75
N SER A 307 -1.88 5.93 -18.06
CA SER A 307 -2.54 6.77 -17.06
C SER A 307 -3.14 5.93 -15.93
N GLY A 308 -2.97 6.35 -14.67
CA GLY A 308 -3.42 5.62 -13.49
C GLY A 308 -2.56 4.41 -13.09
N ALA A 309 -1.65 3.95 -13.96
CA ALA A 309 -0.72 2.88 -13.65
C ALA A 309 0.35 3.34 -12.65
N THR A 310 1.03 2.40 -11.99
CA THR A 310 2.07 2.69 -11.00
C THR A 310 3.37 1.96 -11.34
N LEU A 311 4.49 2.67 -11.30
CA LEU A 311 5.83 2.09 -11.42
C LEU A 311 6.62 2.30 -10.13
N ILE A 312 7.13 1.21 -9.55
CA ILE A 312 7.92 1.22 -8.31
C ILE A 312 9.35 0.76 -8.63
N THR A 313 10.35 1.48 -8.13
CA THR A 313 11.75 1.08 -8.25
C THR A 313 12.60 1.47 -7.05
N GLU A 314 13.55 0.61 -6.72
CA GLU A 314 14.63 0.83 -5.75
C GLU A 314 15.99 1.02 -6.46
N HIS A 315 16.01 1.07 -7.80
CA HIS A 315 17.24 1.21 -8.56
C HIS A 315 17.93 2.56 -8.26
N ALA A 316 19.25 2.55 -8.08
CA ALA A 316 20.02 3.74 -7.69
C ALA A 316 19.84 4.92 -8.67
N ASN A 317 19.81 4.63 -9.97
CA ASN A 317 19.61 5.62 -11.04
C ASN A 317 18.12 5.85 -11.39
N GLY A 318 17.18 5.47 -10.52
CA GLY A 318 15.76 5.61 -10.77
C GLY A 318 15.30 4.92 -12.06
N LEU A 319 14.44 5.60 -12.82
CA LEU A 319 13.89 5.08 -14.07
C LEU A 319 14.96 4.78 -15.13
N ASP A 320 16.05 5.56 -15.16
CA ASP A 320 17.12 5.42 -16.16
C ASP A 320 17.85 4.07 -16.06
N GLY A 321 17.93 3.53 -14.84
CA GLY A 321 18.52 2.22 -14.62
C GLY A 321 17.50 1.09 -14.48
N ALA A 322 16.27 1.39 -14.03
CA ALA A 322 15.21 0.40 -13.93
C ALA A 322 14.63 0.01 -15.30
N VAL A 323 14.51 0.96 -16.24
CA VAL A 323 13.94 0.75 -17.58
C VAL A 323 14.96 1.17 -18.64
N THR A 324 15.83 0.23 -19.01
CA THR A 324 16.97 0.44 -19.93
C THR A 324 16.66 0.02 -21.37
N MET A 325 15.41 -0.32 -21.67
CA MET A 325 14.96 -0.68 -23.03
C MET A 325 15.30 0.43 -24.03
N THR A 326 15.79 0.08 -25.22
CA THR A 326 16.29 1.09 -26.18
C THR A 326 15.28 1.55 -27.23
N GLY A 327 14.12 0.90 -27.32
CA GLY A 327 13.01 1.39 -28.14
C GLY A 327 12.26 2.54 -27.47
N THR A 328 11.01 2.75 -27.86
CA THR A 328 10.20 3.86 -27.32
C THR A 328 9.87 3.61 -25.85
N ARG A 329 10.18 4.57 -24.99
CA ARG A 329 9.80 4.56 -23.57
C ARG A 329 8.78 5.67 -23.32
N SER A 330 7.52 5.27 -23.11
CA SER A 330 6.39 6.17 -22.88
C SER A 330 6.00 6.15 -21.40
N PHE A 331 6.13 7.29 -20.74
CA PHE A 331 5.78 7.49 -19.34
C PHE A 331 4.65 8.53 -19.26
N HIS A 332 3.42 8.10 -18.99
CA HIS A 332 2.25 8.98 -19.06
C HIS A 332 2.19 9.95 -17.87
N SER A 333 1.76 11.20 -18.11
CA SER A 333 1.68 12.24 -17.06
C SER A 333 0.63 11.95 -15.98
N GLY A 334 -0.38 11.17 -16.33
CA GLY A 334 -1.38 10.64 -15.39
C GLY A 334 -0.94 9.39 -14.60
N ALA A 335 0.30 8.92 -14.75
CA ALA A 335 0.81 7.75 -14.02
C ALA A 335 1.35 8.11 -12.63
N ASN A 336 1.50 7.10 -11.77
CA ASN A 336 2.06 7.21 -10.43
C ASN A 336 3.44 6.58 -10.37
N TYR A 337 4.31 7.14 -9.52
CA TYR A 337 5.69 6.67 -9.38
C TYR A 337 6.08 6.57 -7.92
N GLU A 338 6.77 5.50 -7.57
CA GLU A 338 7.38 5.33 -6.26
C GLU A 338 8.88 5.04 -6.38
N PHE A 339 9.67 5.89 -5.71
CA PHE A 339 11.11 5.79 -5.68
C PHE A 339 11.59 5.44 -4.28
N ARG A 340 12.28 4.31 -4.20
CA ARG A 340 13.00 3.83 -3.02
C ARG A 340 14.51 3.79 -3.27
N GLY A 341 14.92 4.06 -4.51
CA GLY A 341 16.31 4.18 -4.97
C GLY A 341 16.90 5.55 -4.65
N ALA A 342 18.04 5.92 -5.26
CA ALA A 342 18.79 7.14 -4.90
C ALA A 342 18.43 8.35 -5.77
N SER A 343 17.81 8.13 -6.93
CA SER A 343 17.38 9.17 -7.87
C SER A 343 16.06 8.75 -8.51
N THR A 344 15.33 9.71 -9.06
CA THR A 344 14.19 9.47 -9.94
C THR A 344 14.60 9.17 -11.40
N GLY A 345 15.77 9.66 -11.83
CA GLY A 345 16.28 9.54 -13.21
C GLY A 345 15.68 10.57 -14.18
N ALA A 346 16.40 10.82 -15.28
CA ALA A 346 16.02 11.78 -16.31
C ALA A 346 14.75 11.37 -17.09
N LEU A 347 14.40 10.09 -17.09
CA LEU A 347 13.16 9.57 -17.70
C LEU A 347 11.88 9.95 -16.96
N LEU A 348 11.95 10.54 -15.76
CA LEU A 348 10.74 11.01 -15.06
C LEU A 348 10.07 12.15 -15.88
N PRO A 349 8.78 12.02 -16.24
CA PRO A 349 8.06 13.09 -16.93
C PRO A 349 7.96 14.35 -16.07
N SER A 350 7.98 15.53 -16.72
CA SER A 350 7.85 16.83 -16.05
C SER A 350 6.54 17.01 -15.29
N THR A 351 5.52 16.20 -15.60
CA THR A 351 4.26 16.11 -14.85
C THR A 351 3.94 14.66 -14.57
N VAL A 352 3.61 14.34 -13.33
CA VAL A 352 3.12 13.03 -12.90
C VAL A 352 1.84 13.19 -12.07
N ASN A 353 1.08 12.11 -11.88
CA ASN A 353 -0.12 12.15 -11.05
C ASN A 353 0.25 12.15 -9.57
N ASN A 354 0.80 11.04 -9.08
CA ASN A 354 1.34 10.95 -7.72
C ASN A 354 2.81 10.58 -7.75
N LEU A 355 3.57 11.14 -6.81
CA LEU A 355 4.99 10.83 -6.60
C LEU A 355 5.19 10.41 -5.15
N THR A 356 5.72 9.21 -4.95
CA THR A 356 6.05 8.69 -3.61
C THR A 356 7.55 8.51 -3.47
N ILE A 357 8.09 9.03 -2.38
CA ILE A 357 9.48 8.89 -1.95
C ILE A 357 9.46 8.05 -0.69
N HIS A 358 10.10 6.88 -0.76
CA HIS A 358 10.08 5.88 0.32
C HIS A 358 11.42 5.16 0.37
N ARG A 359 12.50 5.94 0.32
CA ARG A 359 13.88 5.44 0.42
C ARG A 359 14.18 5.14 1.88
N SER A 360 14.71 3.95 2.16
CA SER A 360 14.97 3.50 3.54
C SER A 360 15.94 4.39 4.33
N SER A 361 16.90 5.04 3.64
CA SER A 361 17.80 6.03 4.24
C SER A 361 18.38 6.99 3.21
N GLY A 362 18.63 8.24 3.60
CA GLY A 362 19.18 9.27 2.73
C GLY A 362 18.16 9.89 1.77
N LEU A 363 18.63 10.81 0.92
CA LEU A 363 17.79 11.58 0.02
C LEU A 363 17.62 10.86 -1.33
N VAL A 364 16.46 11.04 -1.95
CA VAL A 364 16.23 10.79 -3.37
C VAL A 364 16.53 12.07 -4.13
N THR A 365 17.42 12.00 -5.11
CA THR A 365 17.67 13.09 -6.06
C THR A 365 16.54 13.17 -7.08
N LEU A 366 15.83 14.28 -7.09
CA LEU A 366 14.80 14.59 -8.07
C LEU A 366 15.46 15.06 -9.36
N ASP A 367 15.58 14.15 -10.30
CA ASP A 367 15.91 14.38 -11.70
C ASP A 367 14.65 14.21 -12.56
N GLY A 368 14.69 14.69 -13.80
CA GLY A 368 13.58 14.57 -14.73
C GLY A 368 13.59 15.63 -15.80
N ALA A 369 12.52 15.68 -16.59
CA ALA A 369 12.36 16.65 -17.65
C ALA A 369 11.99 18.05 -17.12
N GLY A 370 12.68 19.08 -17.63
CA GLY A 370 12.46 20.48 -17.25
C GLY A 370 13.20 20.87 -15.97
N SER A 371 12.88 22.07 -15.46
CA SER A 371 13.43 22.63 -14.21
C SER A 371 12.46 22.62 -13.03
N THR A 372 11.21 22.24 -13.29
CA THR A 372 10.17 22.09 -12.26
C THR A 372 9.44 20.77 -12.47
N GLN A 373 9.43 19.94 -11.44
CA GLN A 373 8.56 18.77 -11.41
C GLN A 373 7.14 19.20 -11.01
N THR A 374 6.13 18.79 -11.77
CA THR A 374 4.73 18.91 -11.37
C THR A 374 4.20 17.57 -10.89
N VAL A 375 3.57 17.55 -9.72
CA VAL A 375 2.82 16.42 -9.18
C VAL A 375 1.37 16.88 -9.07
N ALA A 376 0.52 16.44 -9.99
CA ALA A 376 -0.86 16.92 -10.10
C ALA A 376 -1.71 16.55 -8.87
N GLY A 377 -1.47 15.35 -8.33
CA GLY A 377 -2.05 14.84 -7.09
C GLY A 377 -1.12 15.05 -5.91
N THR A 378 -0.74 13.96 -5.26
CA THR A 378 -0.02 13.99 -3.97
C THR A 378 1.46 13.69 -4.16
N LEU A 379 2.31 14.52 -3.56
CA LEU A 379 3.68 14.15 -3.22
C LEU A 379 3.70 13.54 -1.82
N SER A 380 4.12 12.29 -1.71
CA SER A 380 4.27 11.57 -0.44
C SER A 380 5.75 11.33 -0.15
N VAL A 381 6.29 11.96 0.90
CA VAL A 381 7.67 11.74 1.36
C VAL A 381 7.61 10.98 2.69
N LEU A 382 7.63 9.65 2.59
CA LEU A 382 7.28 8.75 3.70
C LEU A 382 8.49 8.31 4.53
N SER A 383 9.69 8.35 3.94
CA SER A 383 10.97 8.12 4.61
C SER A 383 12.13 8.69 3.77
N GLY A 384 13.29 8.86 4.41
CA GLY A 384 14.48 9.40 3.76
C GLY A 384 14.35 10.89 3.51
N GLY A 385 14.30 11.31 2.25
CA GLY A 385 14.01 12.69 1.87
C GLY A 385 14.11 12.93 0.37
N LEU A 386 13.93 14.17 -0.04
CA LEU A 386 13.93 14.60 -1.44
C LEU A 386 14.87 15.79 -1.60
N THR A 387 15.75 15.74 -2.58
CA THR A 387 16.68 16.83 -2.94
C THR A 387 16.60 17.14 -4.42
N ALA A 388 16.87 18.38 -4.80
CA ALA A 388 16.93 18.75 -6.20
C ALA A 388 18.18 18.13 -6.87
N GLY A 389 17.98 17.52 -8.03
CA GLY A 389 19.06 17.10 -8.92
C GLY A 389 19.59 18.24 -9.79
N ALA A 390 20.43 17.91 -10.77
CA ALA A 390 21.04 18.93 -11.63
C ALA A 390 20.04 19.57 -12.60
N THR A 391 18.96 18.86 -12.96
CA THR A 391 17.97 19.36 -13.90
C THR A 391 16.84 20.11 -13.22
N GLN A 392 16.52 19.79 -11.97
CA GLN A 392 15.37 20.33 -11.24
C GLN A 392 15.82 21.38 -10.21
N SER A 393 14.99 22.39 -9.97
CA SER A 393 15.19 23.35 -8.86
C SER A 393 13.90 23.62 -8.08
N ALA A 394 12.76 23.17 -8.60
CA ALA A 394 11.48 23.32 -7.97
C ALA A 394 10.58 22.09 -8.15
N ILE A 395 9.62 21.95 -7.25
CA ILE A 395 8.52 21.00 -7.33
C ILE A 395 7.20 21.70 -7.01
N ALA A 396 6.17 21.49 -7.82
CA ALA A 396 4.81 21.98 -7.59
C ALA A 396 3.88 20.80 -7.35
N VAL A 397 3.13 20.80 -6.25
CA VAL A 397 2.36 19.63 -5.79
C VAL A 397 0.90 19.98 -5.52
N GLY A 398 -0.02 19.10 -5.91
CA GLY A 398 -1.44 19.21 -5.57
C GLY A 398 -1.68 19.07 -4.08
N SER A 399 -1.01 18.15 -3.40
CA SER A 399 -0.92 18.08 -1.93
C SER A 399 0.40 17.47 -1.50
N LEU A 400 0.76 17.68 -0.23
CA LEU A 400 1.98 17.17 0.37
C LEU A 400 1.66 16.29 1.58
N THR A 401 2.20 15.09 1.62
CA THR A 401 2.22 14.25 2.82
C THR A 401 3.67 13.95 3.19
N MET A 402 4.04 14.20 4.44
CA MET A 402 5.37 13.93 4.97
C MET A 402 5.30 13.11 6.25
N ARG A 403 6.35 12.33 6.51
CA ARG A 403 6.61 11.67 7.80
C ARG A 403 8.01 12.10 8.27
N ASP A 404 8.77 11.19 8.88
CA ASP A 404 10.19 11.35 9.20
C ASP A 404 11.06 11.50 7.94
N ALA A 405 11.02 12.70 7.34
CA ALA A 405 11.70 12.98 6.07
C ALA A 405 12.00 14.47 5.88
N GLU A 406 13.01 14.74 5.04
CA GLU A 406 13.42 16.10 4.67
C GLU A 406 13.17 16.40 3.18
N ILE A 407 12.61 17.58 2.89
CA ILE A 407 12.74 18.25 1.60
C ILE A 407 13.92 19.22 1.71
N ALA A 408 14.99 18.96 0.95
CA ALA A 408 16.27 19.64 1.10
C ALA A 408 16.23 21.12 0.67
N SER A 409 17.21 21.89 1.16
CA SER A 409 17.27 23.36 0.98
C SER A 409 17.41 23.83 -0.47
N ASN A 410 17.90 22.97 -1.36
CA ASN A 410 18.07 23.27 -2.78
C ASN A 410 16.81 23.00 -3.61
N LEU A 411 15.71 22.53 -3.02
CA LEU A 411 14.46 22.25 -3.71
C LEU A 411 13.34 23.20 -3.27
N SER A 412 12.96 24.13 -4.14
CA SER A 412 11.81 25.00 -3.89
C SER A 412 10.50 24.23 -4.04
N THR A 413 9.57 24.36 -3.09
CA THR A 413 8.29 23.64 -3.10
C THR A 413 7.13 24.62 -3.25
N THR A 414 6.25 24.39 -4.22
CA THR A 414 4.98 25.12 -4.37
C THR A 414 3.80 24.22 -4.02
N LEU A 415 2.99 24.64 -3.06
CA LEU A 415 1.79 23.94 -2.63
C LEU A 415 0.55 24.48 -3.36
N ASN A 416 -0.06 23.64 -4.18
CA ASN A 416 -1.34 23.89 -4.83
C ASN A 416 -2.55 23.36 -4.03
N GLY A 417 -2.28 22.65 -2.93
CA GLY A 417 -3.24 22.18 -1.93
C GLY A 417 -2.57 21.96 -0.58
N ASP A 418 -3.22 21.22 0.30
CA ASP A 418 -2.84 21.14 1.71
C ASP A 418 -1.62 20.25 1.98
N ALA A 419 -1.03 20.43 3.16
CA ALA A 419 0.10 19.66 3.64
C ALA A 419 -0.29 18.88 4.91
N THR A 420 0.19 17.65 5.03
CA THR A 420 -0.03 16.80 6.20
C THR A 420 1.30 16.23 6.68
N PHE A 421 1.56 16.35 7.99
CA PHE A 421 2.50 15.48 8.68
C PHE A 421 1.74 14.30 9.29
N ASP A 422 2.12 13.09 8.88
CA ASP A 422 1.59 11.83 9.39
C ASP A 422 2.57 11.24 10.43
N ALA A 423 2.14 11.21 11.69
CA ALA A 423 2.94 10.76 12.82
C ALA A 423 3.16 9.24 12.89
N THR A 424 2.67 8.44 11.93
CA THR A 424 2.76 6.97 11.94
C THR A 424 4.18 6.43 12.12
N ASN A 425 5.20 7.10 11.58
CA ASN A 425 6.61 6.68 11.71
C ASN A 425 7.37 7.42 12.83
N ASN A 426 6.67 8.22 13.66
CA ASN A 426 7.27 9.22 14.56
C ASN A 426 8.32 10.09 13.81
N GLY A 427 9.19 10.81 14.51
CA GLY A 427 10.24 11.63 13.89
C GLY A 427 9.81 13.05 13.56
N ARG A 428 10.41 13.66 12.54
CA ARG A 428 10.16 15.07 12.15
C ARG A 428 10.09 15.23 10.64
N ALA A 429 9.03 15.84 10.14
CA ALA A 429 9.01 16.36 8.76
C ALA A 429 9.74 17.69 8.69
N LYS A 430 10.71 17.81 7.77
CA LYS A 430 11.48 19.03 7.59
C LYS A 430 11.38 19.57 6.17
N ILE A 431 11.00 20.84 6.03
CA ILE A 431 11.04 21.56 4.75
C ILE A 431 12.15 22.61 4.84
N SER A 432 13.31 22.27 4.29
CA SER A 432 14.48 23.13 4.29
C SER A 432 14.51 24.11 3.10
N GLY A 433 13.91 23.72 1.97
CA GLY A 433 13.81 24.54 0.77
C GLY A 433 12.74 25.62 0.87
N ALA A 434 12.82 26.64 0.02
CA ALA A 434 11.83 27.72 -0.03
C ALA A 434 10.42 27.14 -0.26
N LEU A 435 9.43 27.69 0.43
CA LEU A 435 8.05 27.21 0.36
C LEU A 435 7.14 28.30 -0.19
N ASN A 436 6.39 28.01 -1.24
CA ASN A 436 5.39 28.89 -1.82
C ASN A 436 4.00 28.29 -1.59
N LEU A 437 3.10 29.02 -0.94
CA LEU A 437 1.73 28.54 -0.66
C LEU A 437 0.79 28.65 -1.88
N GLY A 438 1.31 29.02 -3.06
CA GLY A 438 0.56 29.06 -4.31
C GLY A 438 -0.54 30.13 -4.33
N GLY A 439 -0.46 31.14 -3.45
CA GLY A 439 -1.46 32.19 -3.31
C GLY A 439 -2.76 31.78 -2.61
N GLY A 440 -2.94 30.49 -2.30
CA GLY A 440 -4.12 29.98 -1.59
C GLY A 440 -3.98 30.02 -0.06
N SER A 441 -5.07 29.70 0.63
CA SER A 441 -5.03 29.34 2.04
C SER A 441 -4.66 27.86 2.15
N ARG A 442 -3.57 27.54 2.85
CA ARG A 442 -3.04 26.18 2.96
C ARG A 442 -3.14 25.68 4.38
N THR A 443 -3.78 24.53 4.55
CA THR A 443 -3.84 23.84 5.83
C THR A 443 -2.63 22.91 5.98
N PHE A 444 -1.90 23.08 7.07
CA PHE A 444 -0.89 22.16 7.57
C PHE A 444 -1.52 21.36 8.70
N THR A 445 -1.89 20.12 8.43
CA THR A 445 -2.39 19.18 9.45
C THR A 445 -1.20 18.45 10.05
N VAL A 446 -0.84 18.75 11.29
CA VAL A 446 0.34 18.20 11.95
C VAL A 446 -0.09 17.20 13.01
N GLY A 447 0.14 15.91 12.73
CA GLY A 447 -0.01 14.84 13.73
C GLY A 447 0.96 15.02 14.89
N ASP A 448 0.53 14.61 16.09
CA ASP A 448 1.35 14.64 17.30
C ASP A 448 2.16 13.35 17.39
N GLY A 449 3.48 13.46 17.19
CA GLY A 449 4.44 12.37 17.33
C GLY A 449 5.18 12.42 18.66
N SER A 450 6.21 11.60 18.81
CA SER A 450 7.04 11.62 20.02
C SER A 450 8.07 12.77 20.05
N SER A 451 8.20 13.53 18.97
CA SER A 451 9.17 14.63 18.84
C SER A 451 8.59 15.91 19.41
N LEU A 452 9.40 16.76 20.05
CA LEU A 452 8.94 18.10 20.48
C LEU A 452 8.49 18.97 19.31
N ILE A 453 9.10 18.78 18.14
CA ILE A 453 8.74 19.45 16.88
C ILE A 453 8.49 18.34 15.86
N ASP A 454 7.24 18.23 15.44
CA ASP A 454 6.74 17.26 14.48
C ASP A 454 6.96 17.71 13.04
N MET A 455 6.80 19.01 12.80
CA MET A 455 7.07 19.64 11.51
C MET A 455 7.93 20.89 11.68
N GLU A 456 9.01 20.98 10.92
CA GLU A 456 9.93 22.12 10.91
C GLU A 456 10.05 22.70 9.50
N ILE A 457 9.83 24.00 9.36
CA ILE A 457 10.01 24.73 8.12
C ILE A 457 11.12 25.76 8.32
N THR A 458 12.27 25.52 7.69
CA THR A 458 13.41 26.44 7.76
C THR A 458 13.57 27.28 6.50
N GLY A 459 13.00 26.83 5.37
CA GLY A 459 12.91 27.65 4.18
C GLY A 459 11.92 28.82 4.36
N GLY A 460 12.20 29.95 3.71
CA GLY A 460 11.28 31.09 3.75
C GLY A 460 9.95 30.75 3.06
N ILE A 461 8.84 31.07 3.74
CA ILE A 461 7.48 30.89 3.21
C ILE A 461 7.05 32.16 2.46
N SER A 462 6.42 32.00 1.30
CA SER A 462 5.93 33.07 0.44
C SER A 462 4.51 32.82 -0.06
N SER A 463 3.80 33.90 -0.38
CA SER A 463 2.42 33.92 -0.91
C SER A 463 1.37 33.29 0.01
N GLY A 464 0.08 33.54 -0.26
CA GLY A 464 -1.02 32.84 0.39
C GLY A 464 -1.20 33.11 1.89
N SER A 465 -1.88 32.18 2.56
CA SER A 465 -2.17 32.17 4.01
C SER A 465 -1.89 30.79 4.59
N LEU A 466 -1.52 30.71 5.87
CA LEU A 466 -1.17 29.45 6.55
C LEU A 466 -2.19 29.12 7.64
N ILE A 467 -2.72 27.90 7.64
CA ILE A 467 -3.55 27.36 8.71
C ILE A 467 -2.81 26.19 9.35
N LYS A 468 -2.37 26.34 10.60
CA LYS A 468 -1.86 25.22 11.40
C LYS A 468 -3.04 24.50 12.07
N SER A 469 -3.17 23.20 11.82
CA SER A 469 -4.13 22.32 12.47
C SER A 469 -3.47 21.02 12.94
N GLY A 470 -4.24 20.10 13.52
CA GLY A 470 -3.71 18.90 14.17
C GLY A 470 -3.05 19.20 15.52
N ALA A 471 -2.93 18.18 16.37
CA ALA A 471 -2.49 18.32 17.75
C ALA A 471 -0.97 18.58 17.89
N GLY A 472 -0.17 18.20 16.90
CA GLY A 472 1.29 18.29 16.97
C GLY A 472 1.85 19.70 16.90
N THR A 473 3.17 19.80 17.02
CA THR A 473 3.92 21.06 17.07
C THR A 473 4.59 21.37 15.73
N MET A 474 4.32 22.56 15.20
CA MET A 474 4.96 23.09 13.99
C MET A 474 5.91 24.22 14.33
N SER A 475 7.14 24.20 13.81
CA SER A 475 8.13 25.27 13.98
C SER A 475 8.46 25.93 12.64
N ILE A 476 8.46 27.26 12.61
CA ILE A 476 8.85 28.07 11.45
C ILE A 476 10.03 28.95 11.84
N THR A 477 11.21 28.70 11.26
CA THR A 477 12.46 29.38 11.60
C THR A 477 12.95 30.34 10.50
N GLY A 478 12.42 30.21 9.28
CA GLY A 478 12.80 31.05 8.14
C GLY A 478 12.34 32.51 8.24
N SER A 479 12.78 33.32 7.29
CA SER A 479 12.19 34.65 7.03
C SER A 479 11.02 34.50 6.07
N ASN A 480 9.81 34.80 6.55
CA ASN A 480 8.58 34.56 5.81
C ASN A 480 7.99 35.87 5.32
N GLN A 481 7.54 35.88 4.07
CA GLN A 481 7.10 37.07 3.34
C GLN A 481 5.66 36.96 2.80
N TYR A 482 4.92 35.92 3.19
CA TYR A 482 3.50 35.86 2.87
C TYR A 482 2.73 36.92 3.66
N LEU A 483 1.68 37.49 3.05
CA LEU A 483 0.90 38.58 3.63
C LEU A 483 -0.44 38.11 4.20
N GLY A 484 -0.92 36.93 3.78
CA GLY A 484 -2.14 36.36 4.30
C GLY A 484 -1.99 35.93 5.77
N THR A 485 -3.11 35.86 6.48
CA THR A 485 -3.15 35.57 7.92
C THR A 485 -2.63 34.17 8.24
N THR A 486 -1.88 34.05 9.33
CA THR A 486 -1.56 32.77 9.97
C THR A 486 -2.62 32.42 11.00
N THR A 487 -3.33 31.32 10.81
CA THR A 487 -4.32 30.82 11.77
C THR A 487 -3.82 29.57 12.46
N VAL A 488 -3.71 29.58 13.79
CA VAL A 488 -3.41 28.40 14.60
C VAL A 488 -4.72 27.84 15.14
N SER A 489 -5.23 26.80 14.49
CA SER A 489 -6.53 26.19 14.82
C SER A 489 -6.44 25.10 15.88
N ALA A 490 -5.30 24.41 15.97
CA ALA A 490 -5.03 23.37 16.96
C ALA A 490 -3.51 23.12 17.12
N GLY A 491 -3.13 22.54 18.27
CA GLY A 491 -1.75 22.24 18.61
C GLY A 491 -0.93 23.51 18.84
N THR A 492 0.39 23.40 18.66
CA THR A 492 1.32 24.51 18.91
C THR A 492 2.00 24.99 17.62
N LEU A 493 2.08 26.31 17.44
CA LEU A 493 2.94 26.95 16.45
C LEU A 493 4.11 27.65 17.16
N TYR A 494 5.32 27.20 16.87
CA TYR A 494 6.55 27.91 17.22
C TYR A 494 7.00 28.82 16.08
N VAL A 495 7.15 30.10 16.39
CA VAL A 495 7.74 31.10 15.49
C VAL A 495 9.14 31.41 15.99
N ASN A 496 10.14 30.88 15.30
CA ASN A 496 11.56 30.93 15.67
C ASN A 496 12.38 31.69 14.61
N GLY A 497 11.66 32.49 13.79
CA GLY A 497 12.16 33.31 12.70
C GLY A 497 11.32 34.57 12.61
N SER A 498 10.94 35.00 11.41
CA SER A 498 10.05 36.16 11.22
C SER A 498 8.84 35.81 10.36
N LEU A 499 7.63 36.18 10.79
CA LEU A 499 6.40 36.10 9.97
C LEU A 499 6.13 37.37 9.14
N GLY A 500 7.08 38.30 9.05
CA GLY A 500 6.93 39.51 8.25
C GLY A 500 5.64 40.26 8.60
N ALA A 501 4.92 40.76 7.59
CA ALA A 501 3.67 41.50 7.79
C ALA A 501 2.40 40.61 7.87
N SER A 502 2.54 39.32 8.20
CA SER A 502 1.40 38.43 8.39
C SER A 502 0.81 38.58 9.79
N ALA A 503 -0.49 38.86 9.88
CA ALA A 503 -1.21 38.82 11.14
C ALA A 503 -1.41 37.37 11.61
N VAL A 504 -1.39 37.15 12.93
CA VAL A 504 -1.57 35.82 13.53
C VAL A 504 -2.84 35.77 14.36
N SER A 505 -3.61 34.69 14.21
CA SER A 505 -4.80 34.40 15.02
C SER A 505 -4.70 33.01 15.62
N VAL A 506 -4.84 32.91 16.94
CA VAL A 506 -4.72 31.66 17.71
C VAL A 506 -6.08 31.30 18.28
N ALA A 507 -6.60 30.13 17.91
CA ALA A 507 -7.91 29.65 18.32
C ALA A 507 -7.89 29.00 19.72
N ALA A 508 -9.07 28.79 20.28
CA ALA A 508 -9.23 28.10 21.56
C ALA A 508 -8.57 26.71 21.53
N ASN A 509 -7.86 26.37 22.62
CA ASN A 509 -7.05 25.14 22.77
C ASN A 509 -5.85 25.03 21.82
N ALA A 510 -5.44 26.12 21.18
CA ALA A 510 -4.21 26.20 20.41
C ALA A 510 -3.19 27.13 21.09
N PHE A 511 -1.92 26.94 20.78
CA PHE A 511 -0.82 27.65 21.42
C PHE A 511 0.11 28.30 20.40
N ILE A 512 0.69 29.43 20.80
CA ILE A 512 1.80 30.07 20.08
C ILE A 512 2.98 30.29 21.02
N GLY A 513 4.19 30.11 20.51
CA GLY A 513 5.42 30.31 21.27
C GLY A 513 6.64 30.39 20.36
N THR A 514 7.81 30.16 20.92
CA THR A 514 9.07 30.16 20.17
C THR A 514 10.01 28.98 20.50
N GLY A 515 9.57 28.05 21.35
CA GLY A 515 10.38 26.88 21.74
C GLY A 515 11.77 27.23 22.29
N GLY A 516 11.94 28.41 22.90
CA GLY A 516 13.20 28.92 23.47
C GLY A 516 14.11 29.70 22.52
N ALA A 517 13.74 29.87 21.25
CA ALA A 517 14.41 30.80 20.34
C ALA A 517 13.73 32.19 20.33
N ASN A 518 14.34 33.19 19.71
CA ASN A 518 13.66 34.47 19.49
C ASN A 518 12.86 34.42 18.18
N GLY A 519 11.63 34.95 18.19
CA GLY A 519 10.78 35.05 17.01
C GLY A 519 10.13 36.42 16.89
N THR A 520 9.83 36.84 15.67
CA THR A 520 9.19 38.12 15.38
C THR A 520 7.91 37.96 14.57
N LEU A 521 6.84 38.60 15.05
CA LEU A 521 5.66 38.91 14.25
C LEU A 521 5.74 40.38 13.85
N GLY A 522 5.66 40.69 12.57
CA GLY A 522 5.69 42.08 12.08
C GLY A 522 4.31 42.70 11.86
N ALA A 523 3.25 42.04 12.35
CA ALA A 523 1.88 42.53 12.35
C ALA A 523 1.18 42.09 13.66
N GLY A 524 -0.15 42.23 13.72
CA GLY A 524 -0.91 41.94 14.95
C GLY A 524 -1.00 40.46 15.32
N LEU A 525 -1.13 40.20 16.62
CA LEU A 525 -1.38 38.89 17.22
C LEU A 525 -2.74 38.92 17.93
N ASN A 526 -3.63 38.00 17.56
CA ASN A 526 -4.93 37.79 18.19
C ASN A 526 -4.95 36.43 18.90
N ILE A 527 -5.11 36.45 20.22
CA ILE A 527 -5.19 35.26 21.08
C ILE A 527 -6.65 35.13 21.55
N LEU A 528 -7.42 34.23 20.95
CA LEU A 528 -8.84 34.07 21.29
C LEU A 528 -9.03 33.51 22.70
N SER A 529 -10.25 33.63 23.25
CA SER A 529 -10.56 33.03 24.55
C SER A 529 -10.29 31.51 24.51
N GLY A 530 -9.55 31.02 25.50
CA GLY A 530 -9.12 29.62 25.58
C GLY A 530 -7.85 29.29 24.78
N ALA A 531 -7.27 30.22 24.03
CA ALA A 531 -5.94 30.06 23.43
C ALA A 531 -4.83 30.30 24.47
N GLY A 532 -3.61 29.82 24.18
CA GLY A 532 -2.49 29.89 25.12
C GLY A 532 -1.18 30.40 24.55
N LEU A 533 -0.29 30.74 25.48
CA LEU A 533 1.11 31.08 25.22
C LEU A 533 2.00 29.94 25.68
N ASP A 534 2.83 29.45 24.76
CA ASP A 534 3.83 28.44 25.04
C ASP A 534 5.19 29.10 25.27
N LEU A 535 5.62 29.06 26.52
CA LEU A 535 6.88 29.61 27.01
C LEU A 535 7.92 28.50 27.21
N THR A 536 7.69 27.30 26.65
CA THR A 536 8.64 26.19 26.73
C THR A 536 9.97 26.62 26.13
N GLY A 537 11.03 26.49 26.94
CA GLY A 537 12.38 26.89 26.56
C GLY A 537 12.69 28.39 26.71
N ALA A 538 11.71 29.23 27.04
CA ALA A 538 11.95 30.63 27.34
C ALA A 538 12.72 30.79 28.66
N VAL A 539 13.55 31.82 28.74
CA VAL A 539 14.16 32.28 29.99
C VAL A 539 13.42 33.53 30.42
N LEU A 540 12.68 33.44 31.53
CA LEU A 540 11.85 34.54 32.03
C LEU A 540 12.50 35.18 33.26
N GLY A 541 12.60 36.51 33.26
CA GLY A 541 13.18 37.31 34.33
C GLY A 541 13.40 38.76 33.90
N GLU A 542 14.34 39.45 34.57
CA GLU A 542 14.69 40.87 34.32
C GLU A 542 14.95 41.20 32.85
N THR A 543 15.48 40.24 32.08
CA THR A 543 15.55 40.31 30.62
C THR A 543 15.12 38.98 30.07
N SER A 544 13.85 38.91 29.64
CA SER A 544 13.28 37.68 29.12
C SER A 544 13.80 37.41 27.70
N THR A 545 14.19 36.18 27.42
CA THR A 545 14.71 35.74 26.10
C THR A 545 14.04 34.45 25.69
N GLY A 546 14.06 34.13 24.40
CA GLY A 546 13.34 32.96 23.93
C GLY A 546 11.82 33.19 23.97
N ILE A 547 11.39 34.44 23.75
CA ILE A 547 9.98 34.86 23.73
C ILE A 547 9.65 35.51 22.39
N LEU A 548 8.35 35.64 22.12
CA LEU A 548 7.86 36.28 20.90
C LEU A 548 8.01 37.79 20.98
N THR A 549 8.36 38.41 19.86
CA THR A 549 8.35 39.87 19.68
C THR A 549 7.27 40.26 18.68
N VAL A 550 6.33 41.11 19.09
CA VAL A 550 5.33 41.71 18.19
C VAL A 550 5.82 43.12 17.80
N SER A 551 6.21 43.29 16.55
CA SER A 551 6.73 44.54 16.00
C SER A 551 5.66 45.19 15.14
N ASN A 552 5.25 46.42 15.48
CA ASN A 552 4.32 47.24 14.68
C ASN A 552 2.95 46.57 14.45
N GLY A 553 2.17 46.40 15.52
CA GLY A 553 0.83 45.83 15.43
C GLY A 553 0.00 46.02 16.70
N SER A 554 -1.07 45.23 16.81
CA SER A 554 -1.86 45.10 18.02
C SER A 554 -1.74 43.69 18.60
N LEU A 555 -1.78 43.59 19.93
CA LEU A 555 -2.00 42.34 20.65
C LEU A 555 -3.44 42.35 21.16
N SER A 556 -4.33 41.54 20.58
CA SER A 556 -5.70 41.38 21.06
C SER A 556 -5.84 40.07 21.83
N LEU A 557 -6.44 40.14 23.02
CA LEU A 557 -6.65 39.02 23.92
C LEU A 557 -8.16 38.84 24.13
N GLY A 558 -8.69 37.64 23.84
CA GLY A 558 -10.07 37.30 24.15
C GLY A 558 -10.27 37.18 25.66
N GLN A 559 -9.49 36.30 26.29
CA GLN A 559 -9.37 36.14 27.73
C GLN A 559 -8.08 35.37 28.04
N LEU A 560 -7.09 36.04 28.62
CA LEU A 560 -5.83 35.41 29.05
C LEU A 560 -5.83 35.22 30.58
N THR A 561 -5.45 34.04 31.04
CA THR A 561 -5.24 33.72 32.46
C THR A 561 -3.89 33.03 32.63
N PHE A 562 -3.42 32.88 33.88
CA PHE A 562 -2.20 32.13 34.17
C PHE A 562 -2.24 30.67 33.70
N GLU A 563 -3.43 30.05 33.69
CA GLU A 563 -3.60 28.68 33.19
C GLU A 563 -3.44 28.56 31.67
N ASN A 564 -3.46 29.68 30.93
CA ASN A 564 -3.17 29.70 29.51
C ASN A 564 -1.65 29.77 29.21
N LEU A 565 -0.81 29.89 30.23
CA LEU A 565 0.65 29.90 30.11
C LEU A 565 1.19 28.49 30.34
N VAL A 566 1.88 27.94 29.34
CA VAL A 566 2.53 26.62 29.43
C VAL A 566 4.04 26.76 29.27
N GLY A 567 4.79 25.76 29.73
CA GLY A 567 6.26 25.76 29.65
C GLY A 567 6.97 26.65 30.69
N TRP A 568 6.22 27.46 31.45
CA TRP A 568 6.73 28.23 32.58
C TRP A 568 6.02 27.82 33.88
N ASP A 569 6.79 27.52 34.93
CA ASP A 569 6.28 27.28 36.28
C ASP A 569 6.01 28.60 37.01
N TRP A 570 4.93 29.27 36.61
CA TRP A 570 4.51 30.54 37.21
C TRP A 570 4.08 30.40 38.67
N ARG A 571 3.66 29.20 39.12
CA ARG A 571 3.26 28.96 40.51
C ARG A 571 4.44 29.08 41.45
N ASN A 572 5.61 28.60 41.06
CA ASN A 572 6.81 28.64 41.89
C ASN A 572 7.77 29.79 41.53
N ALA A 573 7.37 30.69 40.63
CA ALA A 573 8.15 31.86 40.29
C ALA A 573 8.24 32.82 41.49
N GLY A 574 9.43 33.37 41.71
CA GLY A 574 9.66 34.34 42.78
C GLY A 574 8.97 35.68 42.52
N ALA A 575 9.02 36.59 43.50
CA ALA A 575 8.58 37.96 43.29
C ALA A 575 9.45 38.63 42.21
N GLY A 576 8.80 39.32 41.27
CA GLY A 576 9.49 39.92 40.14
C GLY A 576 8.54 40.32 39.00
N THR A 577 9.11 40.90 37.95
CA THR A 577 8.40 41.20 36.70
C THR A 577 8.97 40.33 35.57
N TYR A 578 8.09 39.67 34.83
CA TYR A 578 8.42 38.69 33.81
C TYR A 578 7.76 39.10 32.49
N GLN A 579 8.55 39.37 31.46
CA GLN A 579 8.02 39.75 30.14
C GLN A 579 7.66 38.48 29.35
N LEU A 580 6.40 38.35 28.95
CA LEU A 580 5.92 37.17 28.21
C LEU A 580 5.98 37.38 26.69
N ILE A 581 5.73 38.62 26.25
CA ILE A 581 5.85 39.04 24.85
C ILE A 581 6.58 40.39 24.84
N ALA A 582 7.57 40.51 23.96
CA ALA A 582 8.30 41.74 23.72
C ALA A 582 7.70 42.54 22.55
N GLY A 583 8.09 43.81 22.45
CA GLY A 583 7.80 44.65 21.29
C GLY A 583 7.02 45.92 21.60
N ASP A 584 6.69 46.65 20.53
CA ASP A 584 5.91 47.89 20.57
C ASP A 584 4.57 47.63 19.88
N PHE A 585 3.54 47.44 20.71
CA PHE A 585 2.19 47.09 20.27
C PHE A 585 1.14 47.74 21.15
N ALA A 586 -0.01 48.05 20.54
CA ALA A 586 -1.21 48.38 21.30
C ALA A 586 -1.86 47.09 21.80
N ILE A 587 -2.13 46.99 23.10
CA ILE A 587 -2.80 45.83 23.69
C ILE A 587 -4.29 46.09 23.90
N ASP A 588 -5.12 45.18 23.41
CA ASP A 588 -6.54 45.05 23.72
C ASP A 588 -6.73 43.83 24.63
N TRP A 589 -7.13 44.08 25.87
CA TRP A 589 -7.22 43.06 26.91
C TRP A 589 -8.49 42.21 26.85
N GLY A 590 -9.48 42.59 26.03
CA GLY A 590 -10.77 41.91 25.94
C GLY A 590 -11.38 41.65 27.32
N SER A 591 -11.62 40.37 27.65
CA SER A 591 -12.22 39.93 28.92
C SER A 591 -11.19 39.52 29.99
N THR A 592 -9.92 39.92 29.85
CA THR A 592 -8.86 39.62 30.82
C THR A 592 -9.03 40.47 32.09
N VAL A 593 -8.95 39.86 33.28
CA VAL A 593 -9.34 40.50 34.56
C VAL A 593 -8.19 40.75 35.54
N PHE A 594 -7.09 39.98 35.46
CA PHE A 594 -5.96 40.06 36.39
C PHE A 594 -4.99 41.18 35.99
N LEU A 595 -5.41 42.45 36.05
CA LEU A 595 -4.69 43.59 35.46
C LEU A 595 -4.13 44.59 36.49
N SER A 596 -4.26 44.29 37.79
CA SER A 596 -3.74 45.14 38.85
C SER A 596 -3.49 44.34 40.13
N PRO A 597 -2.76 44.89 41.12
CA PRO A 597 -2.58 44.25 42.42
C PRO A 597 -3.91 43.89 43.12
N GLU A 598 -4.96 44.69 42.91
CA GLU A 598 -6.28 44.49 43.52
C GLU A 598 -7.08 43.36 42.88
N THR A 599 -6.81 43.05 41.62
CA THR A 599 -7.41 41.94 40.90
C THR A 599 -6.43 40.79 40.69
N ALA A 600 -5.32 40.74 41.42
CA ALA A 600 -4.30 39.72 41.24
C ALA A 600 -4.85 38.31 41.49
N TYR A 601 -4.34 37.34 40.71
CA TYR A 601 -4.65 35.93 40.90
C TYR A 601 -3.79 35.38 42.03
N ASP A 602 -4.44 34.83 43.05
CA ASP A 602 -3.80 34.14 44.17
C ASP A 602 -3.29 32.76 43.73
N PHE A 603 -2.00 32.50 43.90
CA PHE A 603 -1.37 31.24 43.52
C PHE A 603 -1.50 30.16 44.59
N GLY A 604 -2.01 30.49 45.78
CA GLY A 604 -2.22 29.58 46.90
C GLY A 604 -0.95 29.22 47.68
N ASN A 605 0.14 29.95 47.45
CA ASN A 605 1.45 29.71 48.08
C ASN A 605 2.07 30.95 48.73
N GLY A 606 1.26 31.97 49.05
CA GLY A 606 1.72 33.23 49.62
C GLY A 606 2.20 34.24 48.58
N TYR A 607 2.00 33.95 47.28
CA TYR A 607 2.25 34.86 46.18
C TYR A 607 0.99 35.03 45.34
N GLN A 608 0.86 36.20 44.74
CA GLN A 608 -0.18 36.56 43.81
C GLN A 608 0.43 37.22 42.58
N GLY A 609 -0.22 37.11 41.43
CA GLY A 609 0.26 37.69 40.19
C GLY A 609 -0.80 38.42 39.37
N TYR A 610 -0.38 39.44 38.65
CA TYR A 610 -1.23 40.19 37.73
C TYR A 610 -0.45 40.60 36.48
N PHE A 611 -1.14 40.91 35.39
CA PHE A 611 -0.57 41.44 34.15
C PHE A 611 -0.53 42.97 34.17
N THR A 612 0.50 43.58 33.59
CA THR A 612 0.69 45.04 33.58
C THR A 612 0.04 45.71 32.35
N PRO A 613 -0.99 46.56 32.47
CA PRO A 613 -1.58 47.26 31.33
C PRO A 613 -0.56 48.01 30.47
N GLY A 614 -0.69 47.91 29.14
CA GLY A 614 0.23 48.54 28.18
C GLY A 614 1.46 47.70 27.81
N SER A 615 1.71 46.59 28.50
CA SER A 615 2.72 45.57 28.15
C SER A 615 2.15 44.18 28.45
N LEU A 616 2.74 43.09 27.94
CA LEU A 616 2.38 41.75 28.43
C LEU A 616 3.44 41.24 29.40
N ASN A 617 3.52 41.93 30.54
CA ASN A 617 4.37 41.53 31.66
C ASN A 617 3.51 40.94 32.77
N VAL A 618 4.00 39.87 33.40
CA VAL A 618 3.46 39.35 34.66
C VAL A 618 4.26 39.94 35.81
N VAL A 619 3.57 40.48 36.81
CA VAL A 619 4.16 40.93 38.06
C VAL A 619 3.72 39.97 39.17
N ILE A 620 4.70 39.37 39.85
CA ILE A 620 4.48 38.47 40.99
C ILE A 620 4.92 39.20 42.26
N VAL A 621 4.04 39.22 43.25
CA VAL A 621 4.29 39.85 44.56
C VAL A 621 3.86 38.93 45.70
N PRO A 622 4.49 39.04 46.88
CA PRO A 622 3.97 38.37 48.07
C PRO A 622 2.54 38.83 48.38
N GLU A 623 1.71 37.93 48.88
CA GLU A 623 0.42 38.30 49.44
C GLU A 623 0.60 39.28 50.61
N PRO A 624 -0.30 40.26 50.80
CA PRO A 624 -0.19 41.21 51.89
C PRO A 624 -0.27 40.45 53.21
N SER A 625 0.81 40.44 53.98
CA SER A 625 0.79 39.81 55.30
C SER A 625 -0.35 40.38 56.14
N ALA A 626 -1.16 39.51 56.77
CA ALA A 626 -2.31 39.91 57.60
C ALA A 626 -1.93 40.93 58.72
N ALA A 627 -0.65 41.03 59.08
CA ALA A 627 -0.11 41.99 60.02
C ALA A 627 -0.28 43.46 59.60
N LEU A 628 -0.27 43.78 58.29
CA LEU A 628 -0.42 45.15 57.81
C LEU A 628 -1.87 45.65 57.92
N LEU A 629 -2.84 44.75 57.77
CA LEU A 629 -4.28 45.06 57.86
C LEU A 629 -4.73 45.25 59.32
N VAL A 630 -4.14 44.51 60.26
CA VAL A 630 -4.38 44.69 61.71
C VAL A 630 -3.76 46.00 62.23
N GLY A 631 -2.65 46.47 61.64
CA GLY A 631 -2.02 47.76 61.97
C GLY A 631 -2.86 48.99 61.60
N LEU A 632 -3.62 48.95 60.50
CA LEU A 632 -4.53 50.03 60.10
C LEU A 632 -5.86 50.02 60.87
N GLY A 633 -6.39 48.84 61.22
CA GLY A 633 -7.58 48.71 62.06
C GLY A 633 -7.36 49.21 63.50
N SER A 634 -6.15 49.03 64.04
CA SER A 634 -5.77 49.52 65.37
C SER A 634 -5.49 51.03 65.41
N LEU A 635 -5.05 51.66 64.30
CA LEU A 635 -4.95 53.13 64.20
C LEU A 635 -6.31 53.84 64.14
N LEU A 636 -7.33 53.22 63.55
CA LEU A 636 -8.70 53.77 63.49
C LEU A 636 -9.45 53.67 64.83
N MET A 637 -9.10 52.71 65.70
CA MET A 637 -9.67 52.61 67.06
C MET A 637 -9.07 53.60 68.06
N LEU A 638 -7.94 54.25 67.76
CA LEU A 638 -7.30 55.25 68.64
C LEU A 638 -7.80 56.70 68.44
N ARG A 639 -8.74 56.96 67.51
CA ARG A 639 -9.25 58.33 67.23
C ARG A 639 -10.65 58.66 67.79
N ARG A 640 -11.19 57.85 68.70
CA ARG A 640 -12.42 58.20 69.44
C ARG A 640 -12.23 58.18 70.96
N ARG A 641 -11.67 59.27 71.49
CA ARG A 641 -12.08 59.92 72.74
C ARG A 641 -11.48 61.33 72.80
N ARG A 642 -12.32 62.34 72.52
CA ARG A 642 -12.07 63.76 72.81
C ARG A 642 -12.96 64.18 74.00
N CYS A 643 -12.38 65.02 74.86
CA CYS A 643 -12.99 66.01 75.75
C CYS A 643 -13.81 65.52 76.96
N ALA A 644 -13.26 65.79 78.16
CA ALA A 644 -13.77 66.82 79.08
C ALA A 644 -12.58 67.54 79.70
#